data_AF-B8LDY6-F1
#
_entry.id   AF-B8LDY6-F1
#
_cell.length_a   1.000
_cell.length_b   1.000
_cell.length_c   1.000
_cell.angle_alpha   90.00
_cell.angle_beta   90.00
_cell.angle_gamma   90.00
#
_symmetry.space_group_name_H-M   'P 1'
#
loop_
_entity.id
_entity.type
_entity.pdbx_description
1 polymer ?
#
loop_
_entity_poly.entity_id
_entity_poly.type
_entity_poly.pdbx_seq_one_letter_code
_entity_poly.pdbx_strand_id
1 'polypeptide(L)'
;MYHHHCLGIRRANPTKEKHVSTNDLISHRNQYKGQKAIFTLSLVAIFTLWVWQFHQIIFSFNSNQSLGRAEIEPNEPPRRIRAREDNVAKYRAAIIHANKILVFYNLFVAGTEDEERVQDIVNEQLAVLDPQLHYINASITSLGHPLPRIPDQMTREHIVEGGDEGETLHALWNYCRSNNNHDTKVVYLHSKGSFHPSEQNDKLRRFLTEGALSGECAHLPDTCNVCSSRMSPLPHPHTPGNMWLARCDYVAKLVDPFALKEKKLPKQYLHDNACHGYGRFFFEHWVHSHPSVSPCDLYAGNEYTWAYEHVPRVPFRKNLQRAPRFEFNHYVQMESSLCPLTPDAVLGRQVKDYKTIYNSVALADSWWGWNFFTRASSHPPPSNKRIITNKRRTVPRSPSASFCYSEEGSLHHIALDMIQHSSRPGSPSYEKLKHVLNLNQQFYINLGSPIFHRNEVSISTMLQGYGLNPTVGRPSSHIITTILVETKLTDSVCRINEDECRDYPRILIQIDHDKLGNEVELCHSSPNCIIVDSSIHNLATAVEKGWTHSFVLLPVMIQSVSRLESQELKLEPLQTRSHSIVYLDRIDDTPKALLWTNNTNQHPETFNLSEMRLRDMTNLYRNTKVCVVSRRYYTSSVGGGYKHLSELARFGCIPVFETFSDSIGTSSFEHCGRVIFSNEEELLKRATDVCRGIGGYKQRTVMLSQQQISGYFSQIEPSKSKVFVQLRPSCLLC
;
A
#
# COMPACT_ATOMS: atom_id res chain seq x y z
N MET A 1 27.99 -11.02 29.98
CA MET A 1 28.39 -12.44 29.84
C MET A 1 28.71 -12.70 28.37
N TYR A 2 29.89 -13.29 28.15
CA TYR A 2 30.50 -13.81 26.92
C TYR A 2 30.94 -12.86 25.77
N HIS A 3 32.26 -12.65 25.77
CA HIS A 3 33.18 -12.31 24.69
C HIS A 3 33.20 -13.33 23.54
N HIS A 4 33.57 -12.89 22.32
CA HIS A 4 34.76 -13.41 21.63
C HIS A 4 35.31 -12.43 20.57
N HIS A 5 36.63 -12.31 20.56
CA HIS A 5 37.49 -11.54 19.66
C HIS A 5 38.43 -12.51 18.90
N CYS A 6 39.15 -11.94 17.92
CA CYS A 6 40.31 -12.42 17.15
C CYS A 6 40.01 -13.02 15.77
N LEU A 7 40.78 -12.83 14.69
CA LEU A 7 41.83 -11.90 14.20
C LEU A 7 42.48 -12.67 13.01
N GLY A 8 42.83 -12.02 11.90
CA GLY A 8 43.40 -12.76 10.75
C GLY A 8 43.90 -11.98 9.52
N ILE A 9 44.89 -11.09 9.72
CA ILE A 9 46.09 -10.89 8.88
C ILE A 9 46.00 -10.38 7.40
N ARG A 10 46.41 -9.11 7.26
CA ARG A 10 47.37 -8.45 6.31
C ARG A 10 47.52 -8.92 4.84
N ARG A 11 47.46 -7.94 3.93
CA ARG A 11 48.58 -7.57 3.03
C ARG A 11 48.55 -6.06 2.73
N ALA A 12 49.71 -5.42 2.81
CA ALA A 12 49.97 -4.02 2.56
C ALA A 12 50.65 -3.82 1.20
N ASN A 13 50.47 -2.64 0.59
CA ASN A 13 51.52 -1.89 -0.14
C ASN A 13 51.03 -0.46 -0.48
N PRO A 14 51.95 0.49 -0.75
CA PRO A 14 51.91 1.80 -0.09
C PRO A 14 51.93 3.02 -1.04
N THR A 15 52.01 4.20 -0.41
CA THR A 15 52.47 5.51 -0.92
C THR A 15 51.48 6.38 -1.73
N LYS A 16 51.08 7.50 -1.11
CA LYS A 16 51.37 8.86 -1.60
C LYS A 16 51.11 9.89 -0.50
N GLU A 17 52.19 10.47 -0.01
CA GLU A 17 52.20 11.65 0.86
C GLU A 17 51.72 12.89 0.10
N LYS A 18 50.88 13.70 0.74
CA LYS A 18 50.78 15.14 0.46
C LYS A 18 50.76 15.88 1.80
N HIS A 19 51.86 16.58 2.05
CA HIS A 19 51.97 17.66 3.01
C HIS A 19 50.99 18.78 2.68
N VAL A 20 50.18 19.21 3.67
CA VAL A 20 49.67 20.58 3.74
C VAL A 20 49.82 21.09 5.18
N SER A 21 50.46 22.24 5.26
CA SER A 21 50.82 23.02 6.43
C SER A 21 49.59 23.52 7.20
N THR A 22 49.63 23.40 8.52
CA THR A 22 48.77 24.11 9.46
C THR A 22 49.56 25.25 10.10
N ASN A 23 49.25 26.49 9.74
CA ASN A 23 49.45 27.68 10.57
C ASN A 23 48.44 28.75 10.13
N ASP A 24 47.95 29.49 11.12
CA ASP A 24 47.08 30.68 11.09
C ASP A 24 45.61 30.45 11.46
N LEU A 25 45.29 30.76 12.72
CA LEU A 25 44.14 31.58 13.17
C LEU A 25 44.03 31.53 14.72
N ILE A 26 44.89 32.30 15.39
CA ILE A 26 44.68 32.75 16.77
C ILE A 26 44.60 34.28 16.74
N SER A 27 43.38 34.81 16.65
CA SER A 27 43.00 36.14 17.14
C SER A 27 41.48 36.25 17.09
N HIS A 28 40.89 37.03 17.98
CA HIS A 28 39.45 37.21 18.22
C HIS A 28 38.70 36.08 18.96
N ARG A 29 39.01 35.92 20.26
CA ARG A 29 38.00 35.41 21.20
C ARG A 29 38.21 35.92 22.63
N ASN A 30 38.13 37.24 22.84
CA ASN A 30 38.12 37.84 24.20
C ASN A 30 37.37 39.18 24.28
N GLN A 31 36.12 39.26 23.80
CA GLN A 31 35.31 40.48 23.97
C GLN A 31 33.80 40.29 24.20
N TYR A 32 33.33 39.09 24.58
CA TYR A 32 31.90 38.82 24.79
C TYR A 32 31.59 38.03 26.07
N LYS A 33 32.22 38.36 27.19
CA LYS A 33 31.84 37.82 28.52
C LYS A 33 31.37 38.86 29.54
N GLY A 34 31.40 40.15 29.23
CA GLY A 34 31.00 41.22 30.17
C GLY A 34 29.53 41.64 30.14
N GLN A 35 28.79 41.39 29.05
CA GLN A 35 27.43 41.97 28.87
C GLN A 35 26.27 41.06 29.31
N LYS A 36 26.48 39.75 29.52
CA LYS A 36 25.41 38.84 29.94
C LYS A 36 25.06 38.90 31.44
N ALA A 37 25.97 39.35 32.30
CA ALA A 37 25.71 39.38 33.75
C ALA A 37 24.78 40.53 34.18
N ILE A 38 24.81 41.66 33.47
CA ILE A 38 24.02 42.85 33.83
C ILE A 38 22.54 42.70 33.41
N PHE A 39 22.27 41.96 32.34
CA PHE A 39 20.90 41.72 31.86
C PHE A 39 20.11 40.76 32.78
N THR A 40 20.77 39.75 33.34
CA THR A 40 20.10 38.75 34.20
C THR A 40 19.73 39.33 35.57
N LEU A 41 20.55 40.22 36.14
CA LEU A 41 20.27 40.85 37.43
C LEU A 41 19.11 41.85 37.35
N SER A 42 18.92 42.53 36.22
CA SER A 42 17.83 43.49 36.02
C SER A 42 16.47 42.80 35.90
N LEU A 43 16.41 41.62 35.27
CA LEU A 43 15.18 40.84 35.11
C LEU A 43 14.67 40.23 36.43
N VAL A 44 15.59 39.78 37.30
CA VAL A 44 15.22 39.21 38.61
C VAL A 44 14.63 40.30 39.53
N ALA A 45 15.16 41.52 39.49
CA ALA A 45 14.65 42.64 40.29
C ALA A 45 13.25 43.10 39.86
N ILE A 46 12.96 43.07 38.55
CA ILE A 46 11.62 43.41 38.02
C ILE A 46 10.60 42.34 38.42
N PHE A 47 10.99 41.06 38.38
CA PHE A 47 10.08 39.96 38.72
C PHE A 47 9.73 39.93 40.22
N THR A 48 10.68 40.24 41.10
CA THR A 48 10.42 40.31 42.55
C THR A 48 9.54 41.50 42.94
N LEU A 49 9.68 42.65 42.27
CA LEU A 49 8.77 43.79 42.43
C LEU A 49 7.34 43.48 41.99
N TRP A 50 7.18 42.70 40.92
CA TRP A 50 5.87 42.29 40.41
C TRP A 50 5.16 41.32 41.34
N VAL A 51 5.88 40.33 41.88
CA VAL A 51 5.33 39.37 42.86
C VAL A 51 4.93 40.06 44.16
N TRP A 52 5.68 41.07 44.60
CA TRP A 52 5.36 41.84 45.80
C TRP A 52 4.09 42.69 45.64
N GLN A 53 3.89 43.34 44.48
CA GLN A 53 2.64 44.08 44.20
C GLN A 53 1.41 43.15 44.11
N PHE A 54 1.57 41.94 43.55
CA PHE A 54 0.46 40.99 43.42
C PHE A 54 0.00 40.46 44.79
N HIS A 55 0.92 40.32 45.74
CA HIS A 55 0.61 39.87 47.10
C HIS A 55 -0.19 40.89 47.93
N GLN A 56 -0.05 42.20 47.63
CA GLN A 56 -0.81 43.26 48.28
C GLN A 56 -2.27 43.35 47.80
N ILE A 57 -2.53 42.95 46.54
CA ILE A 57 -3.87 42.97 45.95
C ILE A 57 -4.74 41.83 46.51
N ILE A 58 -4.16 40.66 46.77
CA ILE A 58 -4.89 39.49 47.31
C ILE A 58 -5.32 39.73 48.77
N PHE A 59 -4.56 40.51 49.55
CA PHE A 59 -4.91 40.79 50.95
C PHE A 59 -6.02 41.83 51.14
N SER A 60 -6.44 42.54 50.08
CA SER A 60 -7.51 43.55 50.17
C SER A 60 -8.92 43.00 49.91
N PHE A 61 -9.08 41.70 49.60
CA PHE A 61 -10.37 41.10 49.21
C PHE A 61 -11.07 40.23 50.26
N ASN A 62 -10.53 40.10 51.48
CA ASN A 62 -11.17 39.35 52.57
C ASN A 62 -11.54 40.26 53.74
N SER A 63 -12.55 41.09 53.54
CA SER A 63 -13.28 41.79 54.60
C SER A 63 -14.66 42.19 54.06
N ASN A 64 -15.73 41.88 54.80
CA ASN A 64 -17.17 42.01 54.51
C ASN A 64 -17.78 40.71 53.96
N GLN A 65 -18.81 40.08 54.53
CA GLN A 65 -19.89 40.55 55.39
C GLN A 65 -20.52 39.39 56.16
N SER A 66 -20.95 39.68 57.40
CA SER A 66 -21.92 38.93 58.19
C SER A 66 -23.31 39.60 58.11
N LEU A 67 -24.33 38.93 58.67
CA LEU A 67 -25.78 39.23 58.75
C LEU A 67 -26.63 38.64 57.59
N GLY A 68 -27.76 37.97 57.82
CA GLY A 68 -28.54 37.79 59.04
C GLY A 68 -29.56 36.65 58.93
N ARG A 69 -30.01 36.25 60.11
CA ARG A 69 -30.93 35.16 60.47
C ARG A 69 -32.38 35.63 60.31
N ALA A 70 -33.25 34.78 59.76
CA ALA A 70 -34.69 34.84 59.97
C ALA A 70 -35.24 33.42 60.12
N GLU A 71 -35.69 33.11 61.33
CA GLU A 71 -36.40 31.89 61.73
C GLU A 71 -37.84 31.94 61.25
N ILE A 72 -38.28 30.95 60.44
CA ILE A 72 -39.69 30.56 60.30
C ILE A 72 -39.75 29.04 60.10
N GLU A 73 -40.37 28.34 61.05
CA GLU A 73 -40.87 26.96 60.98
C GLU A 73 -42.33 26.96 61.50
N PRO A 74 -43.17 25.95 61.24
CA PRO A 74 -43.42 25.27 59.97
C PRO A 74 -44.94 25.12 59.70
N ASN A 75 -45.34 24.99 58.43
CA ASN A 75 -46.66 24.42 58.08
C ASN A 75 -46.42 23.14 57.26
N GLU A 76 -46.83 22.00 57.80
CA GLU A 76 -46.76 20.68 57.19
C GLU A 76 -47.52 20.63 55.84
N PRO A 77 -46.90 20.19 54.74
CA PRO A 77 -47.61 19.78 53.55
C PRO A 77 -47.97 18.28 53.61
N PRO A 78 -49.05 17.86 52.93
CA PRO A 78 -49.62 16.53 53.09
C PRO A 78 -48.67 15.42 52.64
N ARG A 79 -48.46 14.43 53.52
CA ARG A 79 -47.60 13.23 53.43
C ARG A 79 -47.82 12.29 52.22
N ARG A 80 -48.61 12.67 51.21
CA ARG A 80 -48.96 11.79 50.07
C ARG A 80 -48.19 12.05 48.77
N ILE A 81 -47.32 13.08 48.71
CA ILE A 81 -46.55 13.41 47.51
C ILE A 81 -45.08 12.92 47.57
N ARG A 82 -44.47 12.78 48.76
CA ARG A 82 -43.05 12.36 48.89
C ARG A 82 -42.73 10.97 48.34
N ALA A 83 -43.63 9.99 48.53
CA ALA A 83 -43.42 8.63 48.00
C ALA A 83 -43.41 8.56 46.45
N ARG A 84 -43.92 9.59 45.76
CA ARG A 84 -43.90 9.67 44.29
C ARG A 84 -42.60 10.32 43.80
N GLU A 85 -42.05 11.29 44.52
CA GLU A 85 -40.78 11.94 44.20
C GLU A 85 -39.59 11.02 44.45
N ASP A 86 -39.60 10.22 45.52
CA ASP A 86 -38.53 9.25 45.81
C ASP A 86 -38.46 8.13 44.74
N ASN A 87 -39.62 7.70 44.24
CA ASN A 87 -39.68 6.73 43.14
C ASN A 87 -39.24 7.35 41.81
N VAL A 88 -39.61 8.60 41.51
CA VAL A 88 -39.13 9.31 40.31
C VAL A 88 -37.63 9.57 40.38
N ALA A 89 -37.07 9.90 41.55
CA ALA A 89 -35.64 10.06 41.76
C ALA A 89 -34.88 8.73 41.59
N LYS A 90 -35.43 7.61 42.11
CA LYS A 90 -34.86 6.27 41.92
C LYS A 90 -34.92 5.80 40.48
N TYR A 91 -36.03 6.03 39.77
CA TYR A 91 -36.15 5.74 38.34
C TYR A 91 -35.26 6.65 37.49
N ARG A 92 -35.16 7.95 37.80
CA ARG A 92 -34.21 8.86 37.15
C ARG A 92 -32.78 8.44 37.41
N ALA A 93 -32.40 8.06 38.63
CA ALA A 93 -31.07 7.57 38.95
C ALA A 93 -30.75 6.26 38.21
N ALA A 94 -31.71 5.33 38.11
CA ALA A 94 -31.54 4.10 37.34
C ALA A 94 -31.43 4.34 35.83
N ILE A 95 -32.23 5.26 35.27
CA ILE A 95 -32.16 5.66 33.85
C ILE A 95 -30.86 6.42 33.55
N ILE A 96 -30.44 7.31 34.45
CA ILE A 96 -29.17 8.04 34.37
C ILE A 96 -28.00 7.05 34.45
N HIS A 97 -28.06 6.05 35.32
CA HIS A 97 -27.04 5.00 35.39
C HIS A 97 -27.04 4.06 34.18
N ALA A 98 -28.18 3.86 33.51
CA ALA A 98 -28.29 3.01 32.33
C ALA A 98 -27.64 3.62 31.08
N ASN A 99 -27.40 4.94 31.07
CA ASN A 99 -26.89 5.67 29.90
C ASN A 99 -25.44 6.16 30.06
N LYS A 100 -24.77 5.85 31.18
CA LYS A 100 -23.36 6.22 31.34
C LYS A 100 -22.47 5.42 30.41
N ILE A 101 -21.45 6.08 29.90
CA ILE A 101 -20.50 5.55 28.93
C ILE A 101 -19.31 4.97 29.69
N LEU A 102 -19.01 3.69 29.42
CA LEU A 102 -17.83 3.03 30.01
C LEU A 102 -16.57 3.40 29.20
N VAL A 103 -15.52 3.74 29.91
CA VAL A 103 -14.21 4.07 29.34
C VAL A 103 -13.28 2.88 29.49
N PHE A 104 -12.72 2.40 28.39
CA PHE A 104 -11.64 1.42 28.36
C PHE A 104 -10.33 2.16 28.11
N TYR A 105 -9.37 1.99 29.00
CA TYR A 105 -8.14 2.77 28.98
C TYR A 105 -6.92 1.86 28.87
N ASN A 106 -6.19 2.00 27.76
CA ASN A 106 -4.91 1.35 27.52
C ASN A 106 -3.77 2.17 28.17
N LEU A 107 -3.35 1.73 29.35
CA LEU A 107 -2.30 2.38 30.14
C LEU A 107 -0.99 1.63 29.97
N PHE A 108 0.07 2.32 29.55
CA PHE A 108 1.41 1.77 29.45
C PHE A 108 2.38 2.56 30.32
N VAL A 109 3.19 1.86 31.12
CA VAL A 109 4.27 2.42 31.93
C VAL A 109 5.53 1.61 31.65
N ALA A 110 6.61 2.24 31.15
CA ALA A 110 7.80 1.48 30.77
C ALA A 110 8.61 0.99 31.98
N GLY A 111 8.68 1.80 33.04
CA GLY A 111 9.46 1.53 34.25
C GLY A 111 9.08 2.44 35.42
N THR A 112 9.76 2.26 36.55
CA THR A 112 9.54 3.03 37.78
C THR A 112 9.83 4.53 37.59
N GLU A 113 10.79 4.86 36.73
CA GLU A 113 11.17 6.23 36.39
C GLU A 113 10.07 7.02 35.67
N ASP A 114 9.10 6.33 35.09
CA ASP A 114 7.99 6.93 34.34
C ASP A 114 6.72 7.09 35.18
N GLU A 115 6.67 6.53 36.39
CA GLU A 115 5.46 6.52 37.23
C GLU A 115 4.85 7.90 37.43
N GLU A 116 5.64 8.87 37.89
CA GLU A 116 5.13 10.21 38.21
C GLU A 116 4.54 10.88 36.96
N ARG A 117 5.29 10.85 35.86
CA ARG A 117 4.86 11.44 34.58
C ARG A 117 3.63 10.74 34.01
N VAL A 118 3.57 9.41 34.06
CA VAL A 118 2.40 8.66 33.56
C VAL A 118 1.20 8.84 34.49
N GLN A 119 1.40 8.99 35.79
CA GLN A 119 0.35 9.37 36.73
C GLN A 119 -0.23 10.75 36.39
N ASP A 120 0.61 11.72 36.04
CA ASP A 120 0.15 13.03 35.60
C ASP A 120 -0.67 12.94 34.30
N ILE A 121 -0.27 12.07 33.36
CA ILE A 121 -1.05 11.77 32.16
C ILE A 121 -2.43 11.18 32.51
N VAL A 122 -2.48 10.20 33.40
CA VAL A 122 -3.74 9.58 33.86
C VAL A 122 -4.63 10.61 34.54
N ASN A 123 -4.08 11.41 35.44
CA ASN A 123 -4.82 12.47 36.14
C ASN A 123 -5.36 13.51 35.15
N GLU A 124 -4.54 13.94 34.19
CA GLU A 124 -4.91 14.88 33.13
C GLU A 124 -6.09 14.33 32.30
N GLN A 125 -6.02 13.07 31.84
CA GLN A 125 -7.05 12.50 30.99
C GLN A 125 -8.35 12.20 31.75
N LEU A 126 -8.25 11.65 32.97
CA LEU A 126 -9.43 11.31 33.78
C LEU A 126 -10.12 12.54 34.39
N ALA A 127 -9.42 13.67 34.54
CA ALA A 127 -10.04 14.94 34.95
C ALA A 127 -11.06 15.48 33.93
N VAL A 128 -11.02 15.01 32.69
CA VAL A 128 -11.97 15.40 31.62
C VAL A 128 -13.29 14.62 31.73
N LEU A 129 -13.35 13.55 32.51
CA LEU A 129 -14.57 12.75 32.66
C LEU A 129 -15.72 13.57 33.23
N ASP A 130 -16.79 13.72 32.46
CA ASP A 130 -18.07 14.23 32.96
C ASP A 130 -18.82 13.11 33.72
N PRO A 131 -19.04 13.22 35.05
CA PRO A 131 -19.75 12.20 35.83
C PRO A 131 -21.22 11.99 35.44
N GLN A 132 -21.83 12.93 34.71
CA GLN A 132 -23.19 12.77 34.17
C GLN A 132 -23.20 11.87 32.94
N LEU A 133 -22.11 11.86 32.17
CA LEU A 133 -21.99 11.13 30.91
C LEU A 133 -21.20 9.82 31.05
N HIS A 134 -20.20 9.79 31.92
CA HIS A 134 -19.24 8.69 32.03
C HIS A 134 -19.30 7.99 33.39
N TYR A 135 -18.95 6.70 33.40
CA TYR A 135 -18.57 6.06 34.65
C TYR A 135 -17.24 6.63 35.15
N ILE A 136 -17.19 7.01 36.42
CA ILE A 136 -15.98 7.54 37.06
C ILE A 136 -14.89 6.46 37.11
N ASN A 137 -15.29 5.19 37.27
CA ASN A 137 -14.39 4.06 37.25
C ASN A 137 -14.18 3.60 35.80
N ALA A 138 -13.11 4.08 35.17
CA ALA A 138 -12.64 3.53 33.90
C ALA A 138 -12.19 2.07 34.07
N SER A 139 -12.35 1.26 33.03
CA SER A 139 -11.82 -0.10 32.92
C SER A 139 -10.40 -0.04 32.34
N ILE A 140 -9.40 -0.04 33.22
CA ILE A 140 -7.99 0.15 32.86
C ILE A 140 -7.34 -1.20 32.64
N THR A 141 -6.68 -1.35 31.49
CA THR A 141 -5.71 -2.42 31.26
C THR A 141 -4.33 -1.79 31.34
N SER A 142 -3.59 -2.17 32.37
CA SER A 142 -2.26 -1.65 32.67
C SER A 142 -1.19 -2.58 32.10
N LEU A 143 -0.25 -2.03 31.34
CA LEU A 143 0.80 -2.74 30.62
C LEU A 143 2.17 -2.27 31.12
N GLY A 144 3.09 -3.21 31.34
CA GLY A 144 4.45 -2.93 31.78
C GLY A 144 4.54 -2.78 33.30
N HIS A 145 5.02 -1.64 33.78
CA HIS A 145 5.20 -1.38 35.21
C HIS A 145 3.89 -0.95 35.90
N PRO A 146 3.53 -1.48 37.09
CA PRO A 146 2.29 -1.11 37.77
C PRO A 146 2.32 0.34 38.26
N LEU A 147 1.20 1.05 38.14
CA LEU A 147 1.07 2.42 38.65
C LEU A 147 0.37 2.42 40.02
N PRO A 148 1.07 2.68 41.13
CA PRO A 148 0.58 2.36 42.48
C PRO A 148 -0.58 3.23 42.97
N ARG A 149 -0.85 4.37 42.33
CA ARG A 149 -1.90 5.32 42.75
C ARG A 149 -3.21 5.14 41.96
N ILE A 150 -3.31 4.13 41.09
CA ILE A 150 -4.58 3.79 40.43
C ILE A 150 -5.42 2.95 41.39
N PRO A 151 -6.68 3.33 41.68
CA PRO A 151 -7.55 2.52 42.51
C PRO A 151 -7.76 1.12 41.91
N ASP A 152 -7.63 0.06 42.72
CA ASP A 152 -7.78 -1.33 42.28
C ASP A 152 -9.08 -1.59 41.51
N GLN A 153 -10.17 -0.92 41.91
CA GLN A 153 -11.49 -1.00 41.26
C GLN A 153 -11.53 -0.46 39.82
N MET A 154 -10.53 0.31 39.39
CA MET A 154 -10.38 0.77 38.00
C MET A 154 -9.49 -0.18 37.18
N THR A 155 -8.58 -0.91 37.84
CA THR A 155 -7.67 -1.83 37.16
C THR A 155 -8.39 -3.14 36.85
N ARG A 156 -8.76 -3.35 35.58
CA ARG A 156 -9.30 -4.62 35.09
C ARG A 156 -8.24 -5.72 35.13
N GLU A 157 -7.06 -5.39 34.63
CA GLU A 157 -5.97 -6.34 34.42
C GLU A 157 -4.64 -5.59 34.38
N HIS A 158 -3.59 -6.22 34.91
CA HIS A 158 -2.22 -5.75 34.80
C HIS A 158 -1.35 -6.83 34.13
N ILE A 159 -0.68 -6.46 33.04
CA ILE A 159 0.11 -7.36 32.20
C ILE A 159 1.55 -6.87 32.19
N VAL A 160 2.44 -7.63 32.84
CA VAL A 160 3.84 -7.23 33.04
C VAL A 160 4.63 -7.28 31.73
N GLU A 161 4.46 -8.34 30.92
CA GLU A 161 5.20 -8.54 29.68
C GLU A 161 4.30 -9.04 28.54
N GLY A 162 4.62 -8.63 27.31
CA GLY A 162 3.99 -9.16 26.09
C GLY A 162 2.56 -8.68 25.83
N GLY A 163 2.06 -7.72 26.60
CA GLY A 163 0.80 -7.03 26.34
C GLY A 163 0.94 -5.92 25.31
N ASP A 164 -0.14 -5.66 24.57
CA ASP A 164 -0.26 -4.57 23.60
C ASP A 164 -1.67 -3.95 23.65
N GLU A 165 -1.94 -2.98 22.77
CA GLU A 165 -3.26 -2.32 22.68
C GLU A 165 -4.43 -3.30 22.45
N GLY A 166 -4.15 -4.46 21.85
CA GLY A 166 -5.12 -5.50 21.55
C GLY A 166 -5.78 -6.08 22.81
N GLU A 167 -5.09 -6.10 23.95
CA GLU A 167 -5.63 -6.58 25.23
C GLU A 167 -6.81 -5.71 25.69
N THR A 168 -6.65 -4.39 25.62
CA THR A 168 -7.71 -3.43 25.96
C THR A 168 -8.84 -3.46 24.94
N LEU A 169 -8.51 -3.50 23.64
CA LEU A 169 -9.50 -3.52 22.56
C LEU A 169 -10.33 -4.81 22.58
N HIS A 170 -9.72 -5.96 22.91
CA HIS A 170 -10.42 -7.24 23.02
C HIS A 170 -11.41 -7.23 24.18
N ALA A 171 -11.03 -6.65 25.33
CA ALA A 171 -11.94 -6.49 26.46
C ALA A 171 -13.14 -5.57 26.12
N LEU A 172 -12.89 -4.45 25.42
CA LEU A 172 -13.93 -3.55 24.91
C LEU A 172 -14.84 -4.26 23.91
N TRP A 173 -14.28 -5.05 23.00
CA TRP A 173 -15.03 -5.80 22.01
C TRP A 173 -15.92 -6.87 22.64
N ASN A 174 -15.41 -7.63 23.62
CA ASN A 174 -16.19 -8.59 24.40
C ASN A 174 -17.34 -7.93 25.16
N TYR A 175 -17.08 -6.77 25.78
CA TYR A 175 -18.11 -6.00 26.44
C TYR A 175 -19.24 -5.63 25.46
N CYS A 176 -18.90 -5.10 24.30
CA CYS A 176 -19.90 -4.73 23.29
C CYS A 176 -20.61 -5.94 22.67
N ARG A 177 -19.95 -7.10 22.54
CA ARG A 177 -20.61 -8.34 22.08
C ARG A 177 -21.57 -8.95 23.08
N SER A 178 -21.31 -8.77 24.37
CA SER A 178 -22.20 -9.25 25.44
C SER A 178 -23.37 -8.29 25.72
N ASN A 179 -23.30 -7.06 25.22
CA ASN A 179 -24.33 -6.06 25.39
C ASN A 179 -25.24 -5.95 24.16
N ASN A 180 -26.51 -6.33 24.31
CA ASN A 180 -27.50 -6.30 23.23
C ASN A 180 -28.15 -4.91 23.02
N ASN A 181 -27.85 -3.91 23.85
CA ASN A 181 -28.43 -2.58 23.73
C ASN A 181 -27.67 -1.74 22.68
N HIS A 182 -28.33 -1.46 21.56
CA HIS A 182 -27.82 -0.67 20.43
C HIS A 182 -27.45 0.78 20.79
N ASP A 183 -28.00 1.31 21.89
CA ASP A 183 -27.70 2.67 22.36
C ASP A 183 -26.45 2.76 23.25
N THR A 184 -25.91 1.60 23.66
CA THR A 184 -24.68 1.53 24.47
C THR A 184 -23.52 2.08 23.67
N LYS A 185 -22.75 2.98 24.30
CA LYS A 185 -21.52 3.55 23.76
C LYS A 185 -20.36 3.21 24.69
N VAL A 186 -19.18 3.17 24.12
CA VAL A 186 -17.91 2.97 24.83
C VAL A 186 -16.90 4.00 24.35
N VAL A 187 -15.99 4.37 25.24
CA VAL A 187 -14.81 5.18 24.91
C VAL A 187 -13.59 4.29 24.98
N TYR A 188 -12.69 4.44 24.02
CA TYR A 188 -11.33 3.91 24.08
C TYR A 188 -10.34 5.07 24.26
N LEU A 189 -9.50 4.98 25.28
CA LEU A 189 -8.41 5.92 25.55
C LEU A 189 -7.05 5.21 25.50
N HIS A 190 -6.03 5.97 25.10
CA HIS A 190 -4.64 5.54 25.10
C HIS A 190 -3.79 6.53 25.90
N SER A 191 -2.79 6.04 26.63
CA SER A 191 -1.83 6.85 27.41
C SER A 191 -0.76 7.50 26.51
N LYS A 192 -1.15 8.12 25.39
CA LYS A 192 -0.22 8.60 24.35
C LYS A 192 0.84 9.55 24.92
N GLY A 193 2.11 9.27 24.59
CA GLY A 193 3.27 9.98 25.15
C GLY A 193 3.87 9.32 26.40
N SER A 194 3.25 8.28 26.97
CA SER A 194 3.85 7.49 28.05
C SER A 194 5.17 6.85 27.61
N PHE A 195 5.20 6.20 26.45
CA PHE A 195 6.41 5.54 25.91
C PHE A 195 7.40 6.50 25.21
N HIS A 196 6.89 7.58 24.60
CA HIS A 196 7.69 8.56 23.85
C HIS A 196 7.30 9.98 24.28
N PRO A 197 7.82 10.48 25.42
CA PRO A 197 7.45 11.79 25.92
C PRO A 197 7.91 12.91 24.98
N SER A 198 6.99 13.81 24.63
CA SER A 198 7.29 15.04 23.87
C SER A 198 6.15 16.06 24.02
N GLU A 199 6.45 17.35 23.84
CA GLU A 199 5.43 18.41 23.88
C GLU A 199 4.36 18.22 22.79
N GLN A 200 4.75 17.67 21.63
CA GLN A 200 3.81 17.34 20.55
C GLN A 200 2.87 16.21 20.97
N ASN A 201 3.37 15.18 21.66
CA ASN A 201 2.52 14.12 22.20
C ASN A 201 1.57 14.65 23.29
N ASP A 202 2.01 15.61 24.12
CA ASP A 202 1.15 16.22 25.12
C ASP A 202 0.01 17.03 24.49
N LYS A 203 0.33 17.86 23.49
CA LYS A 203 -0.69 18.61 22.72
C LYS A 203 -1.68 17.66 22.04
N LEU A 204 -1.16 16.63 21.36
CA LEU A 204 -1.99 15.65 20.68
C LEU A 204 -2.88 14.90 21.67
N ARG A 205 -2.33 14.39 22.77
CA ARG A 205 -3.07 13.65 23.79
C ARG A 205 -4.22 14.49 24.35
N ARG A 206 -3.98 15.74 24.74
CA ARG A 206 -5.02 16.64 25.28
C ARG A 206 -6.14 16.86 24.26
N PHE A 207 -5.78 17.18 23.02
CA PHE A 207 -6.73 17.40 21.93
C PHE A 207 -7.60 16.16 21.65
N LEU A 208 -7.00 14.98 21.63
CA LEU A 208 -7.71 13.71 21.37
C LEU A 208 -8.61 13.32 22.55
N THR A 209 -8.13 13.47 23.77
CA THR A 209 -8.89 13.16 25.00
C THR A 209 -10.12 14.05 25.13
N GLU A 210 -9.96 15.35 24.90
CA GLU A 210 -11.06 16.32 25.01
C GLU A 210 -12.19 16.00 24.02
N GLY A 211 -11.88 15.47 22.83
CA GLY A 211 -12.90 15.06 21.87
C GLY A 211 -13.55 13.72 22.21
N ALA A 212 -12.75 12.71 22.54
CA ALA A 212 -13.24 11.36 22.85
C ALA A 212 -14.19 11.35 24.07
N LEU A 213 -13.98 12.25 25.04
CA LEU A 213 -14.79 12.42 26.25
C LEU A 213 -15.79 13.59 26.17
N SER A 214 -15.98 14.17 24.99
CA SER A 214 -16.86 15.33 24.83
C SER A 214 -18.35 15.00 24.93
N GLY A 215 -19.14 15.99 25.36
CA GLY A 215 -20.61 15.90 25.32
C GLY A 215 -21.14 15.72 23.90
N GLU A 216 -20.49 16.31 22.90
CA GLU A 216 -20.83 16.16 21.49
C GLU A 216 -20.72 14.70 21.03
N CYS A 217 -19.61 14.01 21.35
CA CYS A 217 -19.48 12.59 21.04
C CYS A 217 -20.43 11.73 21.88
N ALA A 218 -20.71 12.08 23.14
CA ALA A 218 -21.69 11.35 23.96
C ALA A 218 -23.10 11.36 23.34
N HIS A 219 -23.46 12.45 22.65
CA HIS A 219 -24.71 12.61 21.90
C HIS A 219 -24.57 12.26 20.40
N LEU A 220 -23.78 11.22 20.08
CA LEU A 220 -23.56 10.77 18.70
C LEU A 220 -24.87 10.45 17.95
N PRO A 221 -25.21 11.14 16.84
CA PRO A 221 -26.42 10.86 16.08
C PRO A 221 -26.39 9.46 15.45
N ASP A 222 -27.56 8.89 15.16
CA ASP A 222 -27.68 7.54 14.55
C ASP A 222 -27.04 7.44 13.15
N THR A 223 -26.78 8.58 12.52
CA THR A 223 -26.03 8.61 11.26
C THR A 223 -24.53 8.33 11.42
N CYS A 224 -24.02 8.27 12.66
CA CYS A 224 -22.63 8.00 12.97
C CYS A 224 -22.51 6.90 14.02
N ASN A 225 -21.44 6.11 13.93
CA ASN A 225 -21.16 5.01 14.86
C ASN A 225 -19.77 5.09 15.50
N VAL A 226 -18.92 6.00 15.06
CA VAL A 226 -17.62 6.34 15.66
C VAL A 226 -17.50 7.87 15.73
N CYS A 227 -16.92 8.39 16.81
CA CYS A 227 -16.67 9.80 17.05
C CYS A 227 -15.28 10.03 17.62
N SER A 228 -14.56 11.04 17.12
CA SER A 228 -13.24 11.44 17.64
C SER A 228 -12.98 12.94 17.41
N SER A 229 -11.85 13.45 17.91
CA SER A 229 -11.46 14.84 17.59
C SER A 229 -11.22 15.04 16.08
N ARG A 230 -10.62 14.05 15.42
CA ARG A 230 -10.36 14.01 13.96
C ARG A 230 -10.37 12.55 13.48
N MET A 231 -11.00 12.28 12.35
CA MET A 231 -10.79 11.05 11.58
C MET A 231 -9.94 11.37 10.35
N SER A 232 -8.97 10.51 10.04
CA SER A 232 -8.14 10.62 8.84
C SER A 232 -8.34 9.39 7.94
N PRO A 233 -8.75 9.57 6.67
CA PRO A 233 -8.99 8.46 5.74
C PRO A 233 -7.71 7.88 5.13
N LEU A 234 -6.58 8.58 5.25
CA LEU A 234 -5.30 8.25 4.64
C LEU A 234 -4.19 8.16 5.72
N PRO A 235 -3.14 7.34 5.51
CA PRO A 235 -2.93 6.46 4.36
C PRO A 235 -3.86 5.23 4.40
N HIS A 236 -4.37 4.93 5.59
CA HIS A 236 -5.50 4.07 5.87
C HIS A 236 -6.48 4.81 6.81
N PRO A 237 -7.76 4.41 6.87
CA PRO A 237 -8.73 5.04 7.79
C PRO A 237 -8.32 4.81 9.24
N HIS A 238 -8.06 5.87 9.99
CA HIS A 238 -7.67 5.81 11.40
C HIS A 238 -8.13 7.07 12.17
N THR A 239 -8.10 6.96 13.50
CA THR A 239 -8.16 8.11 14.39
C THR A 239 -6.76 8.37 14.93
N PRO A 240 -6.14 9.54 14.68
CA PRO A 240 -4.81 9.84 15.22
C PRO A 240 -4.74 9.59 16.72
N GLY A 241 -3.70 8.90 17.17
CA GLY A 241 -3.48 8.56 18.58
C GLY A 241 -4.46 7.54 19.18
N ASN A 242 -5.34 6.94 18.37
CA ASN A 242 -6.26 5.88 18.74
C ASN A 242 -7.11 6.21 19.98
N MET A 243 -7.81 7.36 19.98
CA MET A 243 -8.77 7.71 21.05
C MET A 243 -10.11 8.13 20.46
N TRP A 244 -11.19 7.48 20.85
CA TRP A 244 -12.49 7.62 20.20
C TRP A 244 -13.63 7.12 21.08
N LEU A 245 -14.85 7.52 20.73
CA LEU A 245 -16.10 6.96 21.21
C LEU A 245 -16.75 6.16 20.08
N ALA A 246 -17.36 5.01 20.37
CA ALA A 246 -18.14 4.26 19.39
C ALA A 246 -19.38 3.59 20.00
N ARG A 247 -20.34 3.23 19.14
CA ARG A 247 -21.51 2.43 19.52
C ARG A 247 -21.14 0.94 19.62
N CYS A 248 -21.66 0.26 20.63
CA CYS A 248 -21.35 -1.16 20.83
C CYS A 248 -21.88 -2.06 19.71
N ASP A 249 -23.02 -1.72 19.11
CA ASP A 249 -23.57 -2.49 18.00
C ASP A 249 -22.72 -2.43 16.72
N TYR A 250 -21.90 -1.39 16.58
CA TYR A 250 -20.87 -1.28 15.56
C TYR A 250 -19.62 -2.07 15.97
N VAL A 251 -19.10 -1.83 17.17
CA VAL A 251 -17.91 -2.51 17.70
C VAL A 251 -18.07 -4.03 17.65
N ALA A 252 -19.24 -4.56 17.98
CA ALA A 252 -19.53 -5.99 17.95
C ALA A 252 -19.42 -6.64 16.55
N LYS A 253 -19.42 -5.84 15.47
CA LYS A 253 -19.22 -6.29 14.08
C LYS A 253 -17.75 -6.29 13.66
N LEU A 254 -16.88 -5.59 14.39
CA LEU A 254 -15.45 -5.58 14.12
C LEU A 254 -14.86 -6.97 14.32
N VAL A 255 -13.80 -7.27 13.59
CA VAL A 255 -13.02 -8.48 13.80
C VAL A 255 -12.43 -8.47 15.21
N ASP A 256 -12.34 -9.63 15.85
CA ASP A 256 -11.68 -9.76 17.15
C ASP A 256 -10.24 -9.22 17.07
N PRO A 257 -9.82 -8.25 17.90
CA PRO A 257 -8.44 -7.76 17.93
C PRO A 257 -7.39 -8.87 18.07
N PHE A 258 -7.71 -9.96 18.77
CA PHE A 258 -6.81 -11.10 18.94
C PHE A 258 -6.62 -11.94 17.67
N ALA A 259 -7.47 -11.78 16.66
CA ALA A 259 -7.29 -12.47 15.38
C ALA A 259 -5.93 -12.18 14.73
N LEU A 260 -5.33 -11.01 15.02
CA LEU A 260 -3.97 -10.68 14.60
C LEU A 260 -2.92 -11.53 15.33
N LYS A 261 -2.94 -11.52 16.67
CA LYS A 261 -2.01 -12.28 17.54
C LYS A 261 -2.11 -13.78 17.32
N GLU A 262 -3.32 -14.28 17.11
CA GLU A 262 -3.62 -15.69 16.83
C GLU A 262 -3.36 -16.09 15.36
N LYS A 263 -2.93 -15.15 14.51
CA LYS A 263 -2.68 -15.35 13.08
C LYS A 263 -3.90 -15.91 12.32
N LYS A 264 -5.10 -15.54 12.76
CA LYS A 264 -6.38 -15.86 12.09
C LYS A 264 -6.68 -14.88 10.96
N LEU A 265 -6.04 -13.71 10.97
CA LEU A 265 -6.07 -12.79 9.83
C LEU A 265 -5.23 -13.32 8.65
N PRO A 266 -5.55 -12.92 7.41
CA PRO A 266 -4.74 -13.24 6.24
C PRO A 266 -3.27 -12.82 6.40
N LYS A 267 -2.36 -13.56 5.76
CA LYS A 267 -0.91 -13.38 5.95
C LYS A 267 -0.43 -11.94 5.73
N GLN A 268 -1.01 -11.20 4.80
CA GLN A 268 -0.62 -9.82 4.55
C GLN A 268 -0.85 -8.89 5.75
N TYR A 269 -1.81 -9.18 6.63
CA TYR A 269 -2.08 -8.39 7.84
C TYR A 269 -1.07 -8.65 8.96
N LEU A 270 -0.32 -9.75 8.87
CA LEU A 270 0.68 -10.14 9.87
C LEU A 270 2.01 -9.39 9.70
N HIS A 271 2.18 -8.66 8.60
CA HIS A 271 3.36 -7.88 8.30
C HIS A 271 3.08 -6.40 8.51
N ASP A 272 4.05 -5.70 9.10
CA ASP A 272 3.97 -4.26 9.32
C ASP A 272 3.86 -3.52 7.99
N ASN A 273 2.77 -2.75 7.86
CA ASN A 273 2.60 -1.84 6.74
C ASN A 273 1.79 -0.63 7.20
N ALA A 274 2.50 0.47 7.45
CA ALA A 274 1.90 1.73 7.89
C ALA A 274 0.92 2.29 6.86
N CYS A 275 1.18 2.10 5.56
CA CYS A 275 0.30 2.59 4.51
C CYS A 275 -1.05 1.88 4.48
N HIS A 276 -1.10 0.62 4.93
CA HIS A 276 -2.31 -0.20 4.89
C HIS A 276 -2.99 -0.37 6.25
N GLY A 277 -2.33 0.03 7.35
CA GLY A 277 -2.83 -0.23 8.69
C GLY A 277 -2.72 -1.72 9.07
N TYR A 278 -1.63 -2.38 8.67
CA TYR A 278 -1.37 -3.80 8.98
C TYR A 278 -0.27 -3.96 10.04
N GLY A 279 -0.14 -5.17 10.59
CA GLY A 279 0.83 -5.49 11.64
C GLY A 279 0.59 -4.60 12.86
N ARG A 280 1.65 -3.94 13.36
CA ARG A 280 1.56 -3.01 14.50
C ARG A 280 0.58 -1.85 14.32
N PHE A 281 0.25 -1.48 13.09
CA PHE A 281 -0.66 -0.36 12.78
C PHE A 281 -2.13 -0.79 12.73
N PHE A 282 -2.39 -2.10 12.86
CA PHE A 282 -3.75 -2.65 12.83
C PHE A 282 -4.65 -2.07 13.90
N PHE A 283 -4.14 -1.85 15.11
CA PHE A 283 -4.96 -1.31 16.22
C PHE A 283 -5.38 0.14 16.00
N GLU A 284 -4.59 0.93 15.27
CA GLU A 284 -4.97 2.30 14.85
C GLU A 284 -6.07 2.29 13.77
N HIS A 285 -6.01 1.29 12.88
CA HIS A 285 -7.00 1.09 11.81
C HIS A 285 -8.29 0.39 12.30
N TRP A 286 -8.21 -0.39 13.38
CA TRP A 286 -9.20 -1.40 13.76
C TRP A 286 -10.63 -0.86 13.84
N VAL A 287 -10.83 0.29 14.51
CA VAL A 287 -12.18 0.89 14.68
C VAL A 287 -12.78 1.40 13.37
N HIS A 288 -12.02 1.53 12.29
CA HIS A 288 -12.51 1.93 10.97
C HIS A 288 -12.43 0.80 9.93
N SER A 289 -12.09 -0.42 10.37
CA SER A 289 -11.82 -1.55 9.48
C SER A 289 -13.06 -2.24 8.93
N HIS A 290 -14.27 -2.00 9.47
CA HIS A 290 -15.50 -2.64 9.01
C HIS A 290 -16.26 -1.79 7.97
N PRO A 291 -16.85 -2.39 6.91
CA PRO A 291 -17.52 -1.67 5.82
C PRO A 291 -18.75 -0.83 6.25
N SER A 292 -19.35 -1.12 7.41
CA SER A 292 -20.47 -0.34 7.95
C SER A 292 -20.03 0.86 8.78
N VAL A 293 -18.74 1.22 8.80
CA VAL A 293 -18.26 2.40 9.54
C VAL A 293 -18.91 3.67 8.96
N SER A 294 -19.37 4.53 9.85
CA SER A 294 -19.90 5.86 9.55
C SER A 294 -19.28 6.84 10.53
N PRO A 295 -18.05 7.32 10.25
CA PRO A 295 -17.31 8.11 11.20
C PRO A 295 -17.85 9.54 11.25
N CYS A 296 -17.87 10.11 12.43
CA CYS A 296 -17.97 11.53 12.68
C CYS A 296 -16.69 12.01 13.36
N ASP A 297 -16.37 13.29 13.24
CA ASP A 297 -15.34 13.92 14.06
C ASP A 297 -15.77 15.33 14.51
N LEU A 298 -14.96 16.00 15.34
CA LEU A 298 -15.32 17.28 15.97
C LEU A 298 -14.60 18.49 15.39
N TYR A 299 -13.36 18.33 14.93
CA TYR A 299 -12.52 19.46 14.52
C TYR A 299 -12.82 19.93 13.10
N ALA A 300 -13.16 21.20 12.94
CA ALA A 300 -13.52 21.76 11.64
C ALA A 300 -12.32 22.30 10.83
N GLY A 301 -11.17 22.56 11.47
CA GLY A 301 -10.01 23.16 10.83
C GLY A 301 -9.26 22.21 9.89
N ASN A 302 -8.95 22.65 8.68
CA ASN A 302 -8.25 21.87 7.65
C ASN A 302 -6.72 21.86 7.82
N GLU A 303 -6.18 22.63 8.76
CA GLU A 303 -4.77 22.63 9.11
C GLU A 303 -4.33 21.33 9.80
N TYR A 304 -5.27 20.63 10.44
CA TYR A 304 -5.00 19.34 11.10
C TYR A 304 -5.66 18.19 10.34
N THR A 305 -4.96 17.66 9.34
CA THR A 305 -5.38 16.47 8.56
C THR A 305 -4.46 15.27 8.76
N TRP A 306 -3.24 15.47 9.28
CA TRP A 306 -2.22 14.42 9.36
C TRP A 306 -1.33 14.51 10.61
N ALA A 307 -1.04 13.33 11.20
CA ALA A 307 -0.04 13.11 12.25
C ALA A 307 0.01 14.15 13.39
N TYR A 308 1.17 14.78 13.60
CA TYR A 308 1.49 15.71 14.69
C TYR A 308 1.59 17.16 14.23
N GLU A 309 1.34 17.43 12.95
CA GLU A 309 1.47 18.77 12.36
C GLU A 309 0.22 19.58 12.69
N HIS A 310 0.40 20.82 13.15
CA HIS A 310 -0.72 21.75 13.42
C HIS A 310 -1.82 21.23 14.36
N VAL A 311 -1.45 20.42 15.36
CA VAL A 311 -2.39 19.97 16.39
C VAL A 311 -3.10 21.18 17.04
N PRO A 312 -4.45 21.21 17.07
CA PRO A 312 -5.19 22.34 17.63
C PRO A 312 -4.92 22.52 19.13
N ARG A 313 -4.99 23.77 19.59
CA ARG A 313 -4.91 24.06 21.03
C ARG A 313 -6.23 23.72 21.71
N VAL A 314 -6.13 23.24 22.94
CA VAL A 314 -7.25 22.97 23.85
C VAL A 314 -7.52 24.20 24.73
N PRO A 315 -8.79 24.60 24.95
CA PRO A 315 -10.00 24.04 24.35
C PRO A 315 -10.15 24.45 22.88
N PHE A 316 -10.78 23.57 22.09
CA PHE A 316 -11.13 23.85 20.70
C PHE A 316 -12.65 23.86 20.48
N ARG A 317 -13.09 24.55 19.43
CA ARG A 317 -14.50 24.55 19.03
C ARG A 317 -14.88 23.18 18.45
N LYS A 318 -15.75 22.48 19.17
CA LYS A 318 -16.29 21.18 18.78
C LYS A 318 -17.48 21.39 17.84
N ASN A 319 -17.46 20.75 16.68
CA ASN A 319 -18.52 20.83 15.68
C ASN A 319 -18.72 19.45 15.07
N LEU A 320 -19.54 18.62 15.70
CA LEU A 320 -19.75 17.23 15.28
C LEU A 320 -20.33 17.15 13.86
N GLN A 321 -19.58 16.55 12.94
CA GLN A 321 -20.01 16.30 11.56
C GLN A 321 -19.47 14.97 11.04
N ARG A 322 -20.07 14.47 9.96
CA ARG A 322 -19.58 13.27 9.27
C ARG A 322 -18.16 13.50 8.75
N ALA A 323 -17.34 12.46 8.84
CA ALA A 323 -15.99 12.41 8.28
C ALA A 323 -15.94 11.42 7.09
N PRO A 324 -14.95 11.55 6.19
CA PRO A 324 -13.95 12.61 6.09
C PRO A 324 -14.57 13.97 5.75
N ARG A 325 -14.00 15.05 6.28
CA ARG A 325 -14.53 16.41 6.06
C ARG A 325 -14.09 17.03 4.75
N PHE A 326 -12.86 16.71 4.36
CA PHE A 326 -12.18 17.38 3.27
C PHE A 326 -12.07 16.45 2.06
N GLU A 327 -11.81 17.04 0.91
CA GLU A 327 -11.53 16.30 -0.31
C GLU A 327 -10.19 15.56 -0.19
N PHE A 328 -10.02 14.48 -0.97
CA PHE A 328 -8.85 13.58 -0.93
C PHE A 328 -7.52 14.32 -0.85
N ASN A 329 -7.32 15.34 -1.70
CA ASN A 329 -6.07 16.09 -1.80
C ASN A 329 -5.68 16.85 -0.51
N HIS A 330 -6.62 17.12 0.40
CA HIS A 330 -6.29 17.74 1.70
C HIS A 330 -5.66 16.75 2.69
N TYR A 331 -5.83 15.46 2.46
CA TYR A 331 -5.24 14.40 3.27
C TYR A 331 -3.98 13.81 2.64
N VAL A 332 -3.68 14.12 1.38
CA VAL A 332 -2.44 13.69 0.71
C VAL A 332 -1.31 14.62 1.13
N GLN A 333 -0.38 14.10 1.92
CA GLN A 333 0.87 14.81 2.17
C GLN A 333 1.75 14.70 0.92
N MET A 334 1.88 15.78 0.15
CA MET A 334 2.61 15.79 -1.15
C MET A 334 4.05 15.30 -1.06
N GLU A 335 4.65 15.28 0.14
CA GLU A 335 6.06 14.92 0.35
C GLU A 335 6.28 13.47 0.82
N SER A 336 5.23 12.74 1.19
CA SER A 336 5.38 11.37 1.71
C SER A 336 5.50 10.35 0.58
N SER A 337 6.72 10.17 0.05
CA SER A 337 7.06 9.09 -0.90
C SER A 337 6.86 7.67 -0.34
N LEU A 338 6.54 7.54 0.95
CA LEU A 338 6.40 6.25 1.64
C LEU A 338 5.14 5.47 1.24
N CYS A 339 4.08 6.17 0.82
CA CYS A 339 2.80 5.54 0.47
C CYS A 339 2.32 6.06 -0.89
N PRO A 340 2.23 5.24 -1.95
CA PRO A 340 1.58 5.65 -3.19
C PRO A 340 0.07 5.79 -2.95
N LEU A 341 -0.41 7.03 -2.84
CA LEU A 341 -1.79 7.37 -2.49
C LEU A 341 -2.54 7.93 -3.70
N THR A 342 -2.83 7.10 -4.70
CA THR A 342 -3.85 7.46 -5.70
C THR A 342 -5.24 7.09 -5.17
N PRO A 343 -6.29 7.88 -5.47
CA PRO A 343 -7.65 7.60 -5.00
C PRO A 343 -8.10 6.17 -5.34
N ASP A 344 -7.87 5.73 -6.58
CA ASP A 344 -8.29 4.41 -7.06
C ASP A 344 -7.51 3.27 -6.38
N ALA A 345 -6.21 3.43 -6.13
CA ALA A 345 -5.42 2.43 -5.45
C ALA A 345 -5.85 2.26 -3.98
N VAL A 346 -6.11 3.38 -3.29
CA VAL A 346 -6.59 3.34 -1.89
C VAL A 346 -8.00 2.75 -1.82
N LEU A 347 -8.92 3.17 -2.70
CA LEU A 347 -10.27 2.61 -2.78
C LEU A 347 -10.24 1.11 -3.04
N GLY A 348 -9.51 0.67 -4.07
CA GLY A 348 -9.39 -0.74 -4.44
C GLY A 348 -8.83 -1.58 -3.29
N ARG A 349 -7.86 -1.05 -2.54
CA ARG A 349 -7.31 -1.67 -1.33
C ARG A 349 -8.36 -1.83 -0.24
N GLN A 350 -9.09 -0.75 0.11
CA GLN A 350 -10.11 -0.81 1.17
C GLN A 350 -11.24 -1.78 0.84
N VAL A 351 -11.72 -1.77 -0.41
CA VAL A 351 -12.75 -2.72 -0.87
C VAL A 351 -12.23 -4.16 -0.78
N LYS A 352 -10.97 -4.40 -1.16
CA LYS A 352 -10.33 -5.71 -1.01
C LYS A 352 -10.26 -6.12 0.46
N ASP A 353 -9.86 -5.22 1.34
CA ASP A 353 -9.71 -5.47 2.78
C ASP A 353 -11.04 -5.83 3.44
N TYR A 354 -12.13 -5.11 3.13
CA TYR A 354 -13.46 -5.45 3.62
C TYR A 354 -13.93 -6.83 3.13
N LYS A 355 -13.65 -7.16 1.87
CA LYS A 355 -13.95 -8.48 1.33
C LYS A 355 -13.12 -9.55 2.02
N THR A 356 -11.85 -9.30 2.29
CA THR A 356 -10.97 -10.30 2.88
C THR A 356 -11.26 -10.53 4.36
N ILE A 357 -11.44 -9.49 5.17
CA ILE A 357 -11.66 -9.63 6.63
C ILE A 357 -13.11 -10.05 6.92
N TYR A 358 -14.09 -9.47 6.23
CA TYR A 358 -15.51 -9.60 6.59
C TYR A 358 -16.34 -10.40 5.59
N ASN A 359 -15.72 -10.92 4.52
CA ASN A 359 -16.41 -11.57 3.41
C ASN A 359 -17.55 -10.71 2.81
N SER A 360 -17.45 -9.38 2.95
CA SER A 360 -18.45 -8.45 2.45
C SER A 360 -17.99 -7.84 1.13
N VAL A 361 -18.77 -8.08 0.08
CA VAL A 361 -18.51 -7.52 -1.27
C VAL A 361 -19.40 -6.31 -1.55
N ALA A 362 -20.49 -6.15 -0.78
CA ALA A 362 -21.46 -5.09 -0.98
C ALA A 362 -21.26 -3.98 0.06
N LEU A 363 -20.69 -2.86 -0.38
CA LEU A 363 -20.70 -1.63 0.40
C LEU A 363 -22.03 -0.91 0.19
N ALA A 364 -22.58 -0.35 1.26
CA ALA A 364 -23.79 0.45 1.15
C ALA A 364 -23.54 1.68 0.26
N ASP A 365 -24.57 2.15 -0.43
CA ASP A 365 -24.49 3.40 -1.22
C ASP A 365 -24.17 4.61 -0.33
N SER A 366 -24.47 4.52 0.97
CA SER A 366 -24.15 5.51 1.99
C SER A 366 -22.72 5.43 2.55
N TRP A 367 -21.90 4.48 2.09
CA TRP A 367 -20.53 4.34 2.57
C TRP A 367 -19.71 5.61 2.25
N TRP A 368 -19.05 6.15 3.26
CA TRP A 368 -18.35 7.44 3.19
C TRP A 368 -17.29 7.48 2.07
N GLY A 369 -16.65 6.34 1.81
CA GLY A 369 -15.57 6.24 0.83
C GLY A 369 -16.01 6.54 -0.59
N TRP A 370 -17.27 6.26 -0.95
CA TRP A 370 -17.76 6.57 -2.30
C TRP A 370 -17.63 8.05 -2.63
N ASN A 371 -18.13 8.91 -1.75
CA ASN A 371 -18.04 10.35 -1.97
C ASN A 371 -16.59 10.85 -1.89
N PHE A 372 -15.79 10.29 -0.97
CA PHE A 372 -14.42 10.72 -0.75
C PHE A 372 -13.49 10.40 -1.94
N PHE A 373 -13.56 9.19 -2.49
CA PHE A 373 -12.67 8.78 -3.59
C PHE A 373 -13.19 9.21 -4.97
N THR A 374 -14.50 9.20 -5.21
CA THR A 374 -15.05 9.52 -6.55
C THR A 374 -14.96 11.00 -6.92
N ARG A 375 -14.93 11.91 -5.94
CA ARG A 375 -14.68 13.33 -6.22
C ARG A 375 -13.24 13.61 -6.63
N ALA A 376 -12.32 12.76 -6.18
CA ALA A 376 -10.90 12.89 -6.47
C ALA A 376 -10.52 12.25 -7.81
N SER A 377 -11.14 11.12 -8.15
CA SER A 377 -11.03 10.54 -9.48
C SER A 377 -11.89 11.37 -10.44
N SER A 378 -11.30 11.98 -11.48
CA SER A 378 -12.00 12.75 -12.52
C SER A 378 -13.01 11.95 -13.37
N HIS A 379 -13.38 10.75 -12.93
CA HIS A 379 -14.32 9.84 -13.55
C HIS A 379 -15.57 9.75 -12.66
N PRO A 380 -16.76 10.15 -13.16
CA PRO A 380 -17.99 10.02 -12.38
C PRO A 380 -18.22 8.56 -11.97
N PRO A 381 -18.82 8.31 -10.79
CA PRO A 381 -19.04 6.95 -10.30
C PRO A 381 -19.84 6.15 -11.33
N PRO A 382 -19.50 4.86 -11.55
CA PRO A 382 -20.38 3.98 -12.30
C PRO A 382 -21.73 3.92 -11.56
N SER A 383 -22.77 4.48 -12.16
CA SER A 383 -24.09 4.53 -11.54
C SER A 383 -24.57 3.11 -11.25
N ASN A 384 -24.60 2.72 -9.98
CA ASN A 384 -25.08 1.41 -9.52
C ASN A 384 -26.60 1.24 -9.59
N LYS A 385 -27.28 1.96 -10.50
CA LYS A 385 -28.66 1.61 -10.90
C LYS A 385 -28.65 0.40 -11.83
N ARG A 386 -28.06 -0.72 -11.40
CA ARG A 386 -28.44 -2.04 -11.89
C ARG A 386 -29.57 -2.53 -11.01
N ILE A 387 -30.79 -2.35 -11.52
CA ILE A 387 -31.98 -3.06 -11.08
C ILE A 387 -31.60 -4.53 -10.98
N ILE A 388 -31.59 -5.06 -9.74
CA ILE A 388 -31.48 -6.50 -9.48
C ILE A 388 -32.83 -7.10 -9.87
N THR A 389 -33.05 -7.27 -11.17
CA THR A 389 -33.90 -8.36 -11.66
C THR A 389 -33.03 -9.60 -11.64
N ASN A 390 -33.48 -10.64 -10.95
CA ASN A 390 -32.92 -11.99 -10.97
C ASN A 390 -32.85 -12.56 -12.40
N LYS A 391 -31.93 -12.06 -13.22
CA LYS A 391 -31.51 -12.71 -14.46
C LYS A 391 -30.32 -13.57 -14.11
N ARG A 392 -30.54 -14.89 -14.18
CA ARG A 392 -29.49 -15.90 -14.33
C ARG A 392 -28.38 -15.29 -15.18
N ARG A 393 -27.16 -15.28 -14.64
CA ARG A 393 -25.95 -14.83 -15.30
C ARG A 393 -25.73 -15.74 -16.52
N THR A 394 -26.36 -15.40 -17.64
CA THR A 394 -26.02 -15.95 -18.95
C THR A 394 -24.57 -15.58 -19.18
N VAL A 395 -23.71 -16.59 -19.33
CA VAL A 395 -22.35 -16.44 -19.84
C VAL A 395 -22.38 -15.40 -20.95
N PRO A 396 -21.56 -14.32 -20.89
CA PRO A 396 -21.51 -13.33 -21.95
C PRO A 396 -21.42 -14.08 -23.28
N ARG A 397 -22.36 -13.81 -24.20
CA ARG A 397 -22.24 -14.30 -25.58
C ARG A 397 -20.82 -13.98 -26.02
N SER A 398 -20.10 -15.00 -26.53
CA SER A 398 -18.79 -14.83 -27.16
C SER A 398 -18.83 -13.53 -27.96
N PRO A 399 -17.88 -12.60 -27.76
CA PRO A 399 -17.80 -11.41 -28.60
C PRO A 399 -17.89 -11.85 -30.06
N SER A 400 -18.72 -11.16 -30.85
CA SER A 400 -18.89 -11.51 -32.24
C SER A 400 -17.53 -11.37 -32.92
N ALA A 401 -17.18 -12.33 -33.77
CA ALA A 401 -15.92 -12.31 -34.52
C ALA A 401 -15.65 -10.96 -35.20
N SER A 402 -16.70 -10.19 -35.50
CA SER A 402 -16.65 -8.83 -36.00
C SER A 402 -15.85 -7.84 -35.16
N PHE A 403 -15.77 -7.98 -33.82
CA PHE A 403 -14.96 -7.08 -32.98
C PHE A 403 -13.46 -7.24 -33.26
N CYS A 404 -13.00 -8.45 -33.53
CA CYS A 404 -11.59 -8.70 -33.79
C CYS A 404 -11.16 -8.39 -35.22
N TYR A 405 -12.13 -8.21 -36.10
CA TYR A 405 -11.94 -7.73 -37.46
C TYR A 405 -12.33 -6.26 -37.64
N SER A 406 -12.87 -5.60 -36.59
CA SER A 406 -13.09 -4.16 -36.60
C SER A 406 -11.79 -3.44 -36.29
N GLU A 407 -11.73 -2.15 -36.59
CA GLU A 407 -10.60 -1.31 -36.24
C GLU A 407 -10.30 -1.40 -34.74
N GLU A 408 -11.33 -1.34 -33.89
CA GLU A 408 -11.26 -1.34 -32.42
C GLU A 408 -10.54 -2.56 -31.80
N GLY A 409 -10.65 -3.75 -32.41
CA GLY A 409 -10.01 -4.98 -31.88
C GLY A 409 -8.60 -5.25 -32.41
N SER A 410 -8.11 -4.45 -33.36
CA SER A 410 -6.85 -4.69 -34.07
C SER A 410 -5.62 -4.32 -33.23
N LEU A 411 -4.49 -5.00 -33.48
CA LEU A 411 -3.19 -4.59 -32.90
C LEU A 411 -2.80 -3.16 -33.33
N HIS A 412 -3.30 -2.70 -34.47
CA HIS A 412 -3.12 -1.33 -34.93
C HIS A 412 -3.83 -0.34 -33.99
N HIS A 413 -5.06 -0.64 -33.58
CA HIS A 413 -5.78 0.23 -32.65
C HIS A 413 -5.17 0.24 -31.26
N ILE A 414 -4.64 -0.90 -30.76
CA ILE A 414 -3.84 -0.90 -29.52
C ILE A 414 -2.64 0.05 -29.65
N ALA A 415 -1.96 0.07 -30.80
CA ALA A 415 -0.87 0.99 -31.05
C ALA A 415 -1.33 2.46 -31.04
N LEU A 416 -2.49 2.74 -31.65
CA LEU A 416 -3.12 4.05 -31.65
C LEU A 416 -3.52 4.49 -30.24
N ASP A 417 -4.10 3.61 -29.43
CA ASP A 417 -4.48 3.90 -28.05
C ASP A 417 -3.25 4.22 -27.20
N MET A 418 -2.16 3.44 -27.34
CA MET A 418 -0.91 3.70 -26.62
C MET A 418 -0.32 5.06 -26.97
N ILE A 419 -0.19 5.38 -28.26
CA ILE A 419 0.37 6.68 -28.67
C ILE A 419 -0.58 7.83 -28.30
N GLN A 420 -1.89 7.66 -28.41
CA GLN A 420 -2.86 8.67 -27.95
C GLN A 420 -2.91 8.81 -26.43
N HIS A 421 -2.53 7.79 -25.67
CA HIS A 421 -2.46 7.89 -24.22
C HIS A 421 -1.27 8.73 -23.75
N SER A 422 -0.15 8.67 -24.47
CA SER A 422 1.14 9.26 -24.05
C SER A 422 1.61 10.46 -24.86
N SER A 423 1.18 10.57 -26.13
CA SER A 423 1.74 11.49 -27.13
C SER A 423 0.69 11.86 -28.19
N ARG A 424 -0.43 12.46 -27.76
CA ARG A 424 -1.45 12.98 -28.69
C ARG A 424 -0.86 14.04 -29.60
N PRO A 425 -1.35 14.19 -30.85
CA PRO A 425 -0.93 15.28 -31.73
C PRO A 425 -0.98 16.64 -31.02
N GLY A 426 0.11 17.39 -31.09
CA GLY A 426 0.28 18.70 -30.43
C GLY A 426 0.69 18.65 -28.95
N SER A 427 0.80 17.46 -28.34
CA SER A 427 1.38 17.34 -27.00
C SER A 427 2.90 17.56 -27.03
N PRO A 428 3.52 17.97 -25.90
CA PRO A 428 4.97 18.18 -25.86
C PRO A 428 5.79 16.94 -26.25
N SER A 429 5.36 15.74 -25.84
CA SER A 429 6.00 14.47 -26.24
C SER A 429 5.87 14.18 -27.72
N TYR A 430 4.72 14.48 -28.32
CA TYR A 430 4.51 14.38 -29.75
C TYR A 430 5.42 15.34 -30.54
N GLU A 431 5.48 16.62 -30.14
CA GLU A 431 6.34 17.60 -30.79
C GLU A 431 7.83 17.25 -30.62
N LYS A 432 8.23 16.74 -29.45
CA LYS A 432 9.60 16.26 -29.24
C LYS A 432 9.93 15.04 -30.10
N LEU A 433 9.03 14.06 -30.19
CA LEU A 433 9.19 12.91 -31.08
C LEU A 433 9.35 13.36 -32.54
N LYS A 434 8.47 14.25 -33.00
CA LYS A 434 8.53 14.83 -34.35
C LYS A 434 9.83 15.58 -34.60
N HIS A 435 10.30 16.36 -33.63
CA HIS A 435 11.60 17.03 -33.68
C HIS A 435 12.73 16.01 -33.88
N VAL A 436 12.82 14.99 -33.02
CA VAL A 436 13.87 13.95 -33.09
C VAL A 436 13.86 13.22 -34.44
N LEU A 437 12.69 12.85 -34.96
CA LEU A 437 12.57 12.17 -36.25
C LEU A 437 12.97 13.05 -37.43
N ASN A 438 12.89 14.39 -37.31
CA ASN A 438 13.25 15.33 -38.37
C ASN A 438 14.72 15.75 -38.35
N LEU A 439 15.48 15.44 -37.28
CA LEU A 439 16.87 15.86 -37.15
C LEU A 439 17.78 15.26 -38.23
N ASN A 440 17.54 14.00 -38.61
CA ASN A 440 18.33 13.30 -39.63
C ASN A 440 17.49 12.37 -40.48
N GLN A 441 17.97 12.08 -41.69
CA GLN A 441 17.37 11.11 -42.62
C GLN A 441 17.88 9.68 -42.42
N GLN A 442 18.89 9.49 -41.56
CA GLN A 442 19.54 8.21 -41.31
C GLN A 442 19.39 7.78 -39.85
N PHE A 443 19.27 6.48 -39.61
CA PHE A 443 19.28 5.92 -38.26
C PHE A 443 20.18 4.68 -38.16
N TYR A 444 20.75 4.49 -36.97
CA TYR A 444 21.51 3.31 -36.59
C TYR A 444 20.82 2.65 -35.41
N ILE A 445 20.50 1.36 -35.54
CA ILE A 445 19.85 0.59 -34.50
C ILE A 445 20.84 -0.38 -33.87
N ASN A 446 20.92 -0.36 -32.55
CA ASN A 446 21.64 -1.34 -31.76
C ASN A 446 20.92 -1.47 -30.42
N LEU A 447 20.27 -2.61 -30.18
CA LEU A 447 19.54 -2.83 -28.92
C LEU A 447 20.38 -3.62 -27.89
N GLY A 448 21.65 -3.85 -28.18
CA GLY A 448 22.60 -4.56 -27.34
C GLY A 448 22.41 -6.07 -27.37
N SER A 449 21.51 -6.59 -26.53
CA SER A 449 21.37 -8.04 -26.32
C SER A 449 20.77 -8.75 -27.55
N PRO A 450 21.28 -9.94 -27.95
CA PRO A 450 20.74 -10.73 -29.06
C PRO A 450 19.24 -11.03 -28.97
N ILE A 451 18.68 -11.02 -27.76
CA ILE A 451 17.23 -11.24 -27.55
C ILE A 451 16.38 -10.14 -28.19
N PHE A 452 16.94 -8.95 -28.42
CA PHE A 452 16.26 -7.81 -29.02
C PHE A 452 16.50 -7.67 -30.52
N HIS A 453 17.39 -8.46 -31.13
CA HIS A 453 17.70 -8.35 -32.57
C HIS A 453 16.45 -8.45 -33.46
N ARG A 454 15.43 -9.20 -33.02
CA ARG A 454 14.16 -9.31 -33.74
C ARG A 454 13.28 -8.06 -33.63
N ASN A 455 13.43 -7.29 -32.56
CA ASN A 455 12.78 -5.98 -32.45
C ASN A 455 13.46 -4.97 -33.37
N GLU A 456 14.75 -5.16 -33.69
CA GLU A 456 15.46 -4.26 -34.62
C GLU A 456 14.79 -4.24 -35.99
N VAL A 457 14.33 -5.39 -36.49
CA VAL A 457 13.61 -5.47 -37.77
C VAL A 457 12.29 -4.71 -37.71
N SER A 458 11.49 -4.90 -36.66
CA SER A 458 10.20 -4.21 -36.50
C SER A 458 10.38 -2.71 -36.34
N ILE A 459 11.35 -2.27 -35.52
CA ILE A 459 11.66 -0.86 -35.30
C ILE A 459 12.24 -0.25 -36.59
N SER A 460 13.13 -0.94 -37.28
CA SER A 460 13.69 -0.49 -38.57
C SER A 460 12.59 -0.28 -39.59
N THR A 461 11.68 -1.26 -39.73
CA THR A 461 10.55 -1.16 -40.66
C THR A 461 9.64 0.02 -40.32
N MET A 462 9.35 0.22 -39.03
CA MET A 462 8.58 1.36 -38.56
C MET A 462 9.26 2.70 -38.92
N LEU A 463 10.56 2.84 -38.63
CA LEU A 463 11.31 4.07 -38.92
C LEU A 463 11.44 4.34 -40.42
N GLN A 464 11.58 3.30 -41.24
CA GLN A 464 11.52 3.40 -42.69
C GLN A 464 10.15 3.86 -43.19
N GLY A 465 9.06 3.45 -42.53
CA GLY A 465 7.72 3.97 -42.78
C GLY A 465 7.58 5.48 -42.53
N TYR A 466 8.43 6.05 -41.66
CA TYR A 466 8.55 7.50 -41.46
C TYR A 466 9.51 8.19 -42.44
N GLY A 467 10.05 7.47 -43.43
CA GLY A 467 10.97 8.00 -44.45
C GLY A 467 12.45 7.97 -44.07
N LEU A 468 12.81 7.37 -42.94
CA LEU A 468 14.20 7.27 -42.49
C LEU A 468 14.93 6.09 -43.14
N ASN A 469 16.24 6.21 -43.34
CA ASN A 469 17.08 5.18 -43.97
C ASN A 469 18.02 4.53 -42.95
N PRO A 470 18.06 3.19 -42.85
CA PRO A 470 19.01 2.51 -41.96
C PRO A 470 20.44 2.71 -42.48
N THR A 471 21.38 2.97 -41.59
CA THR A 471 22.81 3.00 -41.92
C THR A 471 23.41 1.60 -41.91
N VAL A 472 24.23 1.28 -42.91
CA VAL A 472 25.01 0.03 -42.93
C VAL A 472 26.30 0.24 -42.13
N GLY A 473 26.46 -0.53 -41.05
CA GLY A 473 27.65 -0.48 -40.19
C GLY A 473 27.53 0.49 -39.01
N ARG A 474 28.46 0.37 -38.05
CA ARG A 474 28.52 1.22 -36.85
C ARG A 474 28.98 2.63 -37.27
N PRO A 475 28.19 3.68 -37.02
CA PRO A 475 28.59 5.05 -37.37
C PRO A 475 29.82 5.49 -36.56
N SER A 476 30.59 6.44 -37.11
CA SER A 476 31.68 7.08 -36.37
C SER A 476 31.11 7.98 -35.29
N SER A 477 31.73 8.00 -34.11
CA SER A 477 31.33 8.85 -32.99
C SER A 477 31.32 10.34 -33.33
N HIS A 478 32.02 10.79 -34.37
CA HIS A 478 32.09 12.21 -34.75
C HIS A 478 30.97 12.69 -35.70
N ILE A 479 30.08 11.81 -36.16
CA ILE A 479 29.08 12.13 -37.19
C ILE A 479 27.69 12.23 -36.55
N ILE A 480 27.16 13.45 -36.43
CA ILE A 480 25.82 13.75 -35.86
C ILE A 480 24.69 13.46 -36.87
N THR A 481 24.99 12.98 -38.08
CA THR A 481 24.00 12.81 -39.16
C THR A 481 23.13 11.56 -39.03
N THR A 482 23.18 10.85 -37.89
CA THR A 482 22.49 9.57 -37.67
C THR A 482 21.75 9.59 -36.35
N ILE A 483 20.47 9.21 -36.35
CA ILE A 483 19.69 8.97 -35.13
C ILE A 483 20.12 7.63 -34.51
N LEU A 484 20.49 7.64 -33.24
CA LEU A 484 20.83 6.43 -32.49
C LEU A 484 19.55 5.82 -31.90
N VAL A 485 19.28 4.56 -32.20
CA VAL A 485 18.13 3.82 -31.68
C VAL A 485 18.63 2.69 -30.80
N GLU A 486 18.42 2.81 -29.50
CA GLU A 486 19.17 1.99 -28.54
C GLU A 486 18.44 1.76 -27.22
N THR A 487 18.93 0.81 -26.44
CA THR A 487 18.52 0.55 -25.05
C THR A 487 19.63 0.89 -24.07
N LYS A 488 19.35 0.93 -22.76
CA LYS A 488 20.39 1.04 -21.72
C LYS A 488 21.46 -0.07 -21.75
N LEU A 489 21.19 -1.20 -22.41
CA LEU A 489 22.11 -2.35 -22.50
C LEU A 489 23.07 -2.25 -23.69
N THR A 490 22.95 -1.18 -24.47
CA THR A 490 23.69 -1.01 -25.71
C THR A 490 25.08 -0.48 -25.44
N ASP A 491 26.10 -1.03 -26.12
CA ASP A 491 27.38 -0.33 -26.25
C ASP A 491 27.23 0.79 -27.28
N SER A 492 26.66 1.92 -26.82
CA SER A 492 26.36 3.06 -27.67
C SER A 492 27.63 3.59 -28.36
N VAL A 493 27.45 4.13 -29.57
CA VAL A 493 28.52 4.80 -30.32
C VAL A 493 28.95 6.10 -29.63
N CYS A 494 28.01 6.76 -28.93
CA CYS A 494 28.21 8.01 -28.22
C CYS A 494 27.36 7.91 -26.95
N ARG A 495 27.96 7.72 -25.78
CA ARG A 495 27.19 7.36 -24.58
C ARG A 495 26.50 8.59 -24.02
N ILE A 496 25.22 8.50 -23.67
CA ILE A 496 24.43 9.68 -23.25
C ILE A 496 24.95 10.37 -21.98
N ASN A 497 25.79 9.69 -21.19
CA ASN A 497 26.45 10.25 -20.01
C ASN A 497 27.73 11.02 -20.33
N GLU A 498 28.22 10.98 -21.56
CA GLU A 498 29.32 11.81 -22.05
C GLU A 498 28.75 13.15 -22.50
N ASP A 499 29.29 14.26 -22.01
CA ASP A 499 28.72 15.59 -22.26
C ASP A 499 28.67 15.96 -23.74
N GLU A 500 29.69 15.54 -24.52
CA GLU A 500 29.74 15.71 -25.97
C GLU A 500 28.68 14.90 -26.73
N CYS A 501 28.12 13.86 -26.09
CA CYS A 501 27.13 12.96 -26.66
C CYS A 501 25.68 13.28 -26.23
N ARG A 502 25.50 14.23 -25.32
CA ARG A 502 24.20 14.53 -24.69
C ARG A 502 23.14 14.97 -25.70
N ASP A 503 23.55 15.73 -26.72
CA ASP A 503 22.65 16.28 -27.73
C ASP A 503 22.59 15.45 -29.02
N TYR A 504 23.15 14.22 -29.02
CA TYR A 504 23.01 13.32 -30.16
C TYR A 504 21.53 12.94 -30.37
N PRO A 505 21.02 13.00 -31.62
CA PRO A 505 19.67 12.55 -31.94
C PRO A 505 19.46 11.10 -31.54
N ARG A 506 18.49 10.83 -30.66
CA ARG A 506 18.35 9.51 -30.03
C ARG A 506 16.90 9.10 -29.79
N ILE A 507 16.63 7.84 -30.04
CA ILE A 507 15.42 7.13 -29.61
C ILE A 507 15.87 6.08 -28.59
N LEU A 508 15.61 6.37 -27.31
CA LEU A 508 15.92 5.46 -26.21
C LEU A 508 14.73 4.52 -25.97
N ILE A 509 14.89 3.25 -26.29
CA ILE A 509 13.91 2.19 -26.04
C ILE A 509 14.05 1.74 -24.57
N GLN A 510 13.06 2.07 -23.74
CA GLN A 510 13.02 1.64 -22.36
C GLN A 510 12.49 0.21 -22.26
N ILE A 511 13.33 -0.68 -21.72
CA ILE A 511 13.07 -2.13 -21.65
C ILE A 511 12.87 -2.64 -20.23
N ASP A 512 13.23 -1.86 -19.21
CA ASP A 512 12.98 -2.24 -17.81
C ASP A 512 11.62 -1.76 -17.35
N HIS A 513 10.97 -2.59 -16.53
CA HIS A 513 9.66 -2.27 -15.97
C HIS A 513 9.72 -1.81 -14.50
N ASP A 514 10.89 -1.86 -13.86
CA ASP A 514 10.99 -1.68 -12.40
C ASP A 514 11.58 -0.33 -11.99
N LYS A 515 12.46 0.26 -12.80
CA LYS A 515 13.11 1.55 -12.50
C LYS A 515 13.48 2.31 -13.77
N LEU A 516 13.12 3.59 -13.83
CA LEU A 516 13.67 4.52 -14.81
C LEU A 516 15.10 4.89 -14.40
N GLY A 517 16.07 4.47 -15.20
CA GLY A 517 17.51 4.70 -14.97
C GLY A 517 17.97 6.14 -15.24
N ASN A 518 19.25 6.41 -14.98
CA ASN A 518 19.87 7.73 -15.20
C ASN A 518 19.87 8.12 -16.69
N GLU A 519 19.96 7.14 -17.58
CA GLU A 519 19.91 7.33 -19.03
C GLU A 519 18.58 7.94 -19.48
N VAL A 520 17.48 7.59 -18.80
CA VAL A 520 16.14 8.12 -19.05
C VAL A 520 16.07 9.59 -18.65
N GLU A 521 16.66 9.96 -17.50
CA GLU A 521 16.74 11.35 -17.03
C GLU A 521 17.58 12.23 -17.98
N LEU A 522 18.74 11.72 -18.40
CA LEU A 522 19.61 12.39 -19.36
C LEU A 522 18.93 12.56 -20.72
N CYS A 523 18.22 11.52 -21.19
CA CYS A 523 17.41 11.60 -22.41
C CYS A 523 16.27 12.61 -22.28
N HIS A 524 15.60 12.66 -21.14
CA HIS A 524 14.56 13.64 -20.90
C HIS A 524 15.10 15.07 -20.99
N SER A 525 16.27 15.32 -20.39
CA SER A 525 16.95 16.62 -20.35
C SER A 525 17.49 17.08 -21.71
N SER A 526 17.81 16.14 -22.60
CA SER A 526 18.27 16.43 -23.97
C SER A 526 17.10 16.78 -24.88
N PRO A 527 17.13 17.89 -25.64
CA PRO A 527 16.06 18.20 -26.59
C PRO A 527 16.00 17.21 -27.77
N ASN A 528 17.12 16.53 -28.06
CA ASN A 528 17.29 15.64 -29.21
C ASN A 528 17.08 14.17 -28.85
N CYS A 529 16.56 13.86 -27.67
CA CYS A 529 16.32 12.49 -27.22
C CYS A 529 14.85 12.26 -26.86
N ILE A 530 14.28 11.17 -27.39
CA ILE A 530 12.92 10.70 -27.07
C ILE A 530 12.98 9.30 -26.46
N ILE A 531 12.11 9.04 -25.48
CA ILE A 531 11.99 7.78 -24.77
C ILE A 531 10.76 7.05 -25.31
N VAL A 532 10.98 5.85 -25.83
CA VAL A 532 9.91 4.96 -26.27
C VAL A 532 9.79 3.82 -25.28
N ASP A 533 8.60 3.66 -24.71
CA ASP A 533 8.28 2.64 -23.72
C ASP A 533 7.05 1.85 -24.17
N SER A 534 6.80 0.70 -23.55
CA SER A 534 5.57 -0.07 -23.71
C SER A 534 4.71 -0.09 -22.45
N SER A 535 5.17 0.54 -21.36
CA SER A 535 4.55 0.44 -20.05
C SER A 535 3.89 1.73 -19.55
N ILE A 536 2.61 1.63 -19.21
CA ILE A 536 1.85 2.72 -18.58
C ILE A 536 2.38 2.97 -17.17
N HIS A 537 2.83 1.93 -16.47
CA HIS A 537 3.47 2.07 -15.17
C HIS A 537 4.69 3.00 -15.22
N ASN A 538 5.58 2.79 -16.20
CA ASN A 538 6.73 3.66 -16.41
C ASN A 538 6.31 5.07 -16.81
N LEU A 539 5.26 5.22 -17.61
CA LEU A 539 4.70 6.54 -17.92
C LEU A 539 4.18 7.24 -16.66
N ALA A 540 3.47 6.54 -15.77
CA ALA A 540 3.01 7.11 -14.51
C ALA A 540 4.18 7.57 -13.63
N THR A 541 5.24 6.76 -13.55
CA THR A 541 6.50 7.15 -12.87
C THR A 541 7.13 8.39 -13.53
N ALA A 542 7.08 8.48 -14.87
CA ALA A 542 7.56 9.66 -15.60
C ALA A 542 6.70 10.90 -15.32
N VAL A 543 5.38 10.75 -15.16
CA VAL A 543 4.47 11.84 -14.74
C VAL A 543 4.91 12.40 -13.39
N GLU A 544 5.15 11.54 -12.41
CA GLU A 544 5.58 11.95 -11.06
C GLU A 544 6.91 12.73 -11.09
N LYS A 545 7.80 12.40 -12.03
CA LYS A 545 9.09 13.08 -12.21
C LYS A 545 9.04 14.29 -13.14
N GLY A 546 7.91 14.60 -13.75
CA GLY A 546 7.78 15.67 -14.76
C GLY A 546 8.42 15.34 -16.10
N TRP A 547 8.66 14.06 -16.41
CA TRP A 547 9.39 13.62 -17.59
C TRP A 547 8.52 13.34 -18.82
N THR A 548 7.20 13.51 -18.70
CA THR A 548 6.18 13.12 -19.69
C THR A 548 6.41 13.66 -21.09
N HIS A 549 7.01 14.84 -21.22
CA HIS A 549 7.30 15.49 -22.51
C HIS A 549 8.36 14.76 -23.35
N SER A 550 8.96 13.70 -22.81
CA SER A 550 9.94 12.87 -23.52
C SER A 550 9.48 11.43 -23.67
N PHE A 551 8.27 11.06 -23.22
CA PHE A 551 7.79 9.68 -23.21
C PHE A 551 6.73 9.42 -24.28
N VAL A 552 6.93 8.36 -25.05
CA VAL A 552 6.00 7.85 -26.07
C VAL A 552 5.74 6.37 -25.80
N LEU A 553 4.47 6.00 -25.65
CA LEU A 553 4.06 4.60 -25.54
C LEU A 553 3.84 3.99 -26.92
N LEU A 554 4.54 2.90 -27.21
CA LEU A 554 4.38 2.13 -28.44
C LEU A 554 4.42 0.62 -28.11
N PRO A 555 3.63 -0.22 -28.81
CA PRO A 555 3.60 -1.67 -28.58
C PRO A 555 4.78 -2.40 -29.23
N VAL A 556 5.97 -1.78 -29.24
CA VAL A 556 7.18 -2.30 -29.92
C VAL A 556 7.53 -3.70 -29.40
N MET A 557 7.34 -3.93 -28.10
CA MET A 557 7.63 -5.21 -27.44
C MET A 557 6.57 -6.29 -27.69
N ILE A 558 5.42 -5.96 -28.27
CA ILE A 558 4.32 -6.89 -28.57
C ILE A 558 4.47 -7.50 -29.97
N GLN A 559 5.22 -6.85 -30.86
CA GLN A 559 5.38 -7.25 -32.25
C GLN A 559 6.63 -8.13 -32.50
N SER A 560 7.34 -8.53 -31.45
CA SER A 560 8.55 -9.33 -31.59
C SER A 560 8.23 -10.70 -32.19
N VAL A 561 8.93 -11.07 -33.26
CA VAL A 561 8.86 -12.42 -33.83
C VAL A 561 9.38 -13.42 -32.79
N SER A 562 8.54 -14.34 -32.29
CA SER A 562 8.91 -15.36 -31.27
C SER A 562 10.28 -15.99 -31.54
N ARG A 563 11.23 -15.92 -30.60
CA ARG A 563 12.63 -16.41 -30.73
C ARG A 563 12.77 -17.88 -31.12
N LEU A 564 11.69 -18.64 -30.99
CA LEU A 564 11.60 -20.05 -31.30
C LEU A 564 11.51 -20.23 -32.83
N GLU A 565 12.28 -21.17 -33.39
CA GLU A 565 12.39 -21.38 -34.85
C GLU A 565 11.03 -21.68 -35.49
N SER A 566 10.72 -20.97 -36.57
CA SER A 566 9.44 -21.00 -37.27
C SER A 566 9.48 -21.83 -38.55
N GLN A 567 9.88 -23.10 -38.46
CA GLN A 567 9.39 -24.03 -39.49
C GLN A 567 7.86 -24.00 -39.47
N GLU A 568 7.18 -24.17 -40.61
CA GLU A 568 5.71 -24.15 -40.67
C GLU A 568 5.11 -25.04 -39.58
N LEU A 569 4.62 -24.41 -38.51
CA LEU A 569 4.14 -25.11 -37.34
C LEU A 569 2.75 -25.64 -37.66
N LYS A 570 2.66 -26.90 -38.10
CA LYS A 570 1.38 -27.62 -38.09
C LYS A 570 0.92 -27.78 -36.64
N LEU A 571 0.02 -26.91 -36.19
CA LEU A 571 -0.49 -26.95 -34.82
C LEU A 571 -1.49 -28.09 -34.67
N GLU A 572 -1.25 -28.95 -33.68
CA GLU A 572 -2.21 -29.97 -33.30
C GLU A 572 -3.41 -29.33 -32.57
N PRO A 573 -4.64 -29.87 -32.76
CA PRO A 573 -5.81 -29.46 -31.99
C PRO A 573 -5.54 -29.48 -30.49
N LEU A 574 -6.04 -28.49 -29.74
CA LEU A 574 -5.81 -28.39 -28.29
C LEU A 574 -6.15 -29.69 -27.53
N GLN A 575 -7.19 -30.40 -27.97
CA GLN A 575 -7.63 -31.66 -27.36
C GLN A 575 -6.59 -32.77 -27.42
N THR A 576 -5.79 -32.82 -28.49
CA THR A 576 -4.83 -33.91 -28.76
C THR A 576 -3.44 -33.65 -28.19
N ARG A 577 -3.18 -32.43 -27.69
CA ARG A 577 -1.90 -32.03 -27.10
C ARG A 577 -1.59 -32.81 -25.82
N SER A 578 -0.33 -33.22 -25.67
CA SER A 578 0.11 -34.13 -24.59
C SER A 578 0.24 -33.46 -23.22
N HIS A 579 0.48 -32.15 -23.15
CA HIS A 579 0.65 -31.41 -21.90
C HIS A 579 -0.57 -30.53 -21.60
N SER A 580 -0.96 -30.48 -20.33
CA SER A 580 -2.14 -29.73 -19.91
C SER A 580 -1.80 -28.28 -19.60
N ILE A 581 -0.83 -28.06 -18.72
CA ILE A 581 -0.42 -26.72 -18.33
C ILE A 581 1.12 -26.67 -18.33
N VAL A 582 1.67 -25.64 -18.96
CA VAL A 582 3.05 -25.20 -18.75
C VAL A 582 3.01 -23.89 -17.99
N TYR A 583 3.66 -23.84 -16.84
CA TYR A 583 3.78 -22.63 -16.03
C TYR A 583 5.15 -22.02 -16.22
N LEU A 584 5.22 -20.76 -16.61
CA LEU A 584 6.46 -20.02 -16.83
C LEU A 584 6.67 -19.08 -15.63
N ASP A 585 7.60 -19.45 -14.75
CA ASP A 585 8.02 -18.66 -13.59
C ASP A 585 9.40 -18.01 -13.86
N ARG A 586 9.57 -16.74 -13.45
CA ARG A 586 10.77 -15.89 -13.52
C ARG A 586 11.18 -15.37 -14.92
N ILE A 587 11.33 -14.04 -15.01
CA ILE A 587 11.80 -13.33 -16.21
C ILE A 587 13.30 -12.98 -16.13
N ASP A 588 13.89 -12.80 -14.94
CA ASP A 588 15.13 -12.01 -14.89
C ASP A 588 16.40 -12.70 -14.37
N ASP A 589 16.43 -14.00 -14.03
CA ASP A 589 17.75 -14.66 -13.80
C ASP A 589 17.81 -16.19 -13.93
N THR A 590 16.68 -16.91 -13.91
CA THR A 590 16.66 -18.34 -14.27
C THR A 590 15.21 -18.72 -14.58
N PRO A 591 14.78 -18.64 -15.86
CA PRO A 591 13.40 -18.99 -16.20
C PRO A 591 13.18 -20.47 -15.84
N LYS A 592 12.15 -20.75 -15.05
CA LYS A 592 11.76 -22.12 -14.65
C LYS A 592 10.40 -22.44 -15.24
N ALA A 593 10.27 -23.59 -15.89
CA ALA A 593 8.98 -24.13 -16.28
C ALA A 593 8.51 -25.21 -15.30
N LEU A 594 7.24 -25.20 -14.93
CA LEU A 594 6.58 -26.33 -14.26
C LEU A 594 5.62 -27.00 -15.25
N LEU A 595 5.75 -28.31 -15.44
CA LEU A 595 4.81 -29.08 -16.26
C LEU A 595 3.78 -29.82 -15.41
N TRP A 596 2.53 -29.73 -15.84
CA TRP A 596 1.41 -30.49 -15.31
C TRP A 596 0.84 -31.37 -16.42
N THR A 597 0.91 -32.69 -16.21
CA THR A 597 0.45 -33.69 -17.18
C THR A 597 -0.83 -34.38 -16.72
N ASN A 598 -1.56 -34.95 -17.68
CA ASN A 598 -2.86 -35.58 -17.44
C ASN A 598 -2.79 -36.98 -16.78
N ASN A 599 -1.62 -37.60 -16.73
CA ASN A 599 -1.52 -39.04 -16.43
C ASN A 599 -1.15 -39.40 -14.99
N THR A 600 -0.73 -38.46 -14.17
CA THR A 600 -0.30 -38.78 -12.81
C THR A 600 -0.78 -37.71 -11.84
N ASN A 601 -1.44 -38.11 -10.76
CA ASN A 601 -1.59 -37.30 -9.55
C ASN A 601 -0.22 -37.06 -8.85
N GLN A 602 0.87 -36.94 -9.61
CA GLN A 602 2.24 -36.79 -9.13
C GLN A 602 2.84 -35.46 -9.59
N HIS A 603 3.80 -35.04 -8.78
CA HIS A 603 4.36 -33.71 -8.60
C HIS A 603 4.75 -32.94 -9.88
N PRO A 604 4.74 -31.59 -9.81
CA PRO A 604 5.20 -30.74 -10.90
C PRO A 604 6.67 -31.02 -11.23
N GLU A 605 6.96 -31.35 -12.49
CA GLU A 605 8.35 -31.41 -12.98
C GLU A 605 8.86 -29.99 -13.21
N THR A 606 9.99 -29.64 -12.57
CA THR A 606 10.67 -28.35 -12.74
C THR A 606 11.73 -28.45 -13.83
N PHE A 607 11.64 -27.62 -14.85
CA PHE A 607 12.65 -27.47 -15.89
C PHE A 607 13.33 -26.11 -15.76
N ASN A 608 14.64 -26.08 -15.96
CA ASN A 608 15.35 -24.82 -16.15
C ASN A 608 15.27 -24.43 -17.64
N LEU A 609 14.47 -23.41 -17.95
CA LEU A 609 14.27 -22.93 -19.32
C LEU A 609 15.53 -22.26 -19.88
N SER A 610 16.48 -21.79 -19.05
CA SER A 610 17.75 -21.29 -19.56
C SER A 610 18.67 -22.40 -20.08
N GLU A 611 18.43 -23.65 -19.68
CA GLU A 611 19.19 -24.83 -20.10
C GLU A 611 18.48 -25.64 -21.19
N MET A 612 17.16 -25.47 -21.35
CA MET A 612 16.41 -26.09 -22.44
C MET A 612 16.86 -25.53 -23.78
N ARG A 613 17.12 -26.41 -24.75
CA ARG A 613 17.40 -25.99 -26.12
C ARG A 613 16.14 -25.35 -26.70
N LEU A 614 16.29 -24.35 -27.56
CA LEU A 614 15.16 -23.67 -28.23
C LEU A 614 14.17 -24.66 -28.89
N ARG A 615 14.69 -25.78 -29.43
CA ARG A 615 13.87 -26.87 -29.99
C ARG A 615 12.96 -27.54 -28.96
N ASP A 616 13.46 -27.75 -27.74
CA ASP A 616 12.67 -28.37 -26.67
C ASP A 616 11.56 -27.44 -26.22
N MET A 617 11.82 -26.13 -26.12
CA MET A 617 10.78 -25.13 -25.77
C MET A 617 9.70 -25.06 -26.84
N THR A 618 10.11 -25.05 -28.11
CA THR A 618 9.21 -25.07 -29.27
C THR A 618 8.28 -26.28 -29.20
N ASN A 619 8.86 -27.47 -28.97
CA ASN A 619 8.09 -28.71 -28.84
C ASN A 619 7.18 -28.69 -27.62
N LEU A 620 7.62 -28.10 -26.51
CA LEU A 620 6.83 -28.00 -25.29
C LEU A 620 5.59 -27.14 -25.51
N TYR A 621 5.75 -25.91 -26.01
CA TYR A 621 4.64 -24.99 -26.23
C TYR A 621 3.66 -25.51 -27.29
N ARG A 622 4.19 -26.09 -28.38
CA ARG A 622 3.37 -26.71 -29.44
C ARG A 622 2.47 -27.83 -28.89
N ASN A 623 2.98 -28.61 -27.93
CA ASN A 623 2.27 -29.74 -27.35
C ASN A 623 1.57 -29.41 -26.03
N THR A 624 1.42 -28.13 -25.67
CA THR A 624 0.75 -27.70 -24.44
C THR A 624 -0.61 -27.06 -24.73
N LYS A 625 -1.60 -27.34 -23.87
CA LYS A 625 -2.94 -26.75 -23.95
C LYS A 625 -3.01 -25.33 -23.42
N VAL A 626 -2.50 -25.11 -22.21
CA VAL A 626 -2.55 -23.82 -21.50
C VAL A 626 -1.15 -23.37 -21.11
N CYS A 627 -0.78 -22.14 -21.44
CA CYS A 627 0.49 -21.53 -21.07
C CYS A 627 0.25 -20.47 -20.00
N VAL A 628 0.73 -20.69 -18.78
CA VAL A 628 0.60 -19.75 -17.67
C VAL A 628 1.85 -18.89 -17.59
N VAL A 629 1.66 -17.57 -17.51
CA VAL A 629 2.74 -16.60 -17.33
C VAL A 629 2.48 -15.82 -16.06
N SER A 630 3.37 -15.94 -15.09
CA SER A 630 3.35 -15.15 -13.86
C SER A 630 4.61 -14.29 -13.76
N ARG A 631 4.45 -13.08 -13.24
CA ARG A 631 5.54 -12.18 -12.87
C ARG A 631 5.64 -12.15 -11.35
N ARG A 632 6.47 -13.03 -10.78
CA ARG A 632 6.88 -12.92 -9.38
C ARG A 632 7.77 -11.69 -9.16
N TYR A 633 7.15 -10.53 -8.98
CA TYR A 633 7.73 -9.38 -8.30
C TYR A 633 6.91 -9.10 -7.03
N TYR A 634 7.59 -8.77 -5.93
CA TYR A 634 6.98 -8.44 -4.64
C TYR A 634 6.18 -7.11 -4.65
N THR A 635 6.00 -6.49 -5.81
CA THR A 635 5.31 -5.22 -5.97
C THR A 635 4.25 -5.35 -7.04
N SER A 636 2.99 -5.16 -6.67
CA SER A 636 1.81 -5.28 -7.54
C SER A 636 1.70 -4.18 -8.61
N SER A 637 2.78 -3.45 -8.88
CA SER A 637 2.82 -2.23 -9.67
C SER A 637 3.92 -2.28 -10.72
N VAL A 638 4.11 -3.40 -11.41
CA VAL A 638 5.08 -3.49 -12.50
C VAL A 638 4.34 -3.41 -13.84
N GLY A 639 5.02 -2.90 -14.86
CA GLY A 639 4.54 -2.90 -16.25
C GLY A 639 4.18 -4.29 -16.78
N GLY A 640 3.48 -4.33 -17.91
CA GLY A 640 3.05 -5.54 -18.60
C GLY A 640 4.16 -6.20 -19.41
N GLY A 641 4.32 -7.51 -19.23
CA GLY A 641 5.35 -8.31 -19.89
C GLY A 641 4.97 -8.90 -21.22
N TYR A 642 4.40 -8.09 -22.11
CA TYR A 642 3.74 -8.56 -23.32
C TYR A 642 4.66 -9.29 -24.32
N LYS A 643 6.00 -9.17 -24.18
CA LYS A 643 6.97 -9.94 -25.00
C LYS A 643 6.76 -11.46 -24.94
N HIS A 644 6.26 -11.99 -23.82
CA HIS A 644 5.96 -13.42 -23.72
C HIS A 644 4.66 -13.80 -24.42
N LEU A 645 3.73 -12.86 -24.55
CA LEU A 645 2.48 -13.12 -25.27
C LEU A 645 2.76 -13.37 -26.75
N SER A 646 3.61 -12.55 -27.37
CA SER A 646 4.04 -12.74 -28.76
C SER A 646 4.87 -14.00 -28.96
N GLU A 647 5.68 -14.39 -27.96
CA GLU A 647 6.42 -15.64 -27.95
C GLU A 647 5.49 -16.86 -27.97
N LEU A 648 4.45 -16.86 -27.13
CA LEU A 648 3.53 -17.99 -26.91
C LEU A 648 2.41 -18.09 -27.96
N ALA A 649 1.89 -16.97 -28.43
CA ALA A 649 0.71 -16.93 -29.30
C ALA A 649 0.89 -17.80 -30.57
N ARG A 650 2.11 -17.89 -31.10
CA ARG A 650 2.43 -18.69 -32.29
C ARG A 650 2.31 -20.20 -32.10
N PHE A 651 2.37 -20.68 -30.86
CA PHE A 651 2.26 -22.11 -30.54
C PHE A 651 0.83 -22.55 -30.27
N GLY A 652 -0.11 -21.61 -30.24
CA GLY A 652 -1.55 -21.88 -30.09
C GLY A 652 -1.94 -22.51 -28.75
N CYS A 653 -1.09 -22.49 -27.72
CA CYS A 653 -1.54 -22.75 -26.36
C CYS A 653 -2.34 -21.53 -25.86
N ILE A 654 -3.38 -21.76 -25.05
CA ILE A 654 -4.20 -20.67 -24.50
C ILE A 654 -3.39 -19.96 -23.40
N PRO A 655 -3.09 -18.66 -23.54
CA PRO A 655 -2.30 -17.94 -22.56
C PRO A 655 -3.16 -17.53 -21.35
N VAL A 656 -2.68 -17.83 -20.16
CA VAL A 656 -3.25 -17.38 -18.87
C VAL A 656 -2.20 -16.52 -18.18
N PHE A 657 -2.44 -15.22 -18.13
CA PHE A 657 -1.48 -14.23 -17.68
C PHE A 657 -1.86 -13.65 -16.33
N GLU A 658 -0.85 -13.32 -15.54
CA GLU A 658 -1.04 -12.49 -14.36
C GLU A 658 -1.54 -11.10 -14.76
N THR A 659 -2.55 -10.60 -14.04
CA THR A 659 -3.00 -9.22 -14.18
C THR A 659 -1.91 -8.28 -13.64
N PHE A 660 -1.36 -7.44 -14.52
CA PHE A 660 -0.39 -6.39 -14.17
C PHE A 660 -1.03 -5.00 -14.24
N SER A 661 -0.26 -3.97 -13.86
CA SER A 661 -0.76 -2.58 -13.77
C SER A 661 -1.08 -1.95 -15.13
N ASP A 662 -0.42 -2.42 -16.20
CA ASP A 662 -0.71 -1.97 -17.56
C ASP A 662 -2.04 -2.58 -18.06
N SER A 663 -3.02 -1.72 -18.34
CA SER A 663 -4.37 -2.14 -18.75
C SER A 663 -4.67 -1.87 -20.24
N ILE A 664 -3.85 -1.08 -20.93
CA ILE A 664 -4.06 -0.79 -22.36
C ILE A 664 -3.91 -2.08 -23.16
N GLY A 665 -4.90 -2.35 -24.01
CA GLY A 665 -4.95 -3.54 -24.86
C GLY A 665 -5.39 -4.82 -24.15
N THR A 666 -5.56 -4.83 -22.82
CA THR A 666 -6.01 -6.02 -22.07
C THR A 666 -7.34 -6.54 -22.60
N SER A 667 -8.32 -5.65 -22.83
CA SER A 667 -9.60 -6.03 -23.44
C SER A 667 -9.41 -6.68 -24.81
N SER A 668 -8.62 -6.07 -25.70
CA SER A 668 -8.34 -6.62 -27.04
C SER A 668 -7.62 -7.96 -26.97
N PHE A 669 -6.69 -8.14 -26.04
CA PHE A 669 -6.05 -9.44 -25.80
C PHE A 669 -7.03 -10.50 -25.29
N GLU A 670 -7.94 -10.16 -24.38
CA GLU A 670 -8.96 -11.08 -23.89
C GLU A 670 -9.95 -11.49 -24.98
N HIS A 671 -10.45 -10.50 -25.73
CA HIS A 671 -11.52 -10.71 -26.70
C HIS A 671 -11.00 -11.34 -28.00
N CYS A 672 -9.82 -10.93 -28.45
CA CYS A 672 -9.26 -11.32 -29.76
C CYS A 672 -8.07 -12.26 -29.65
N GLY A 673 -7.18 -12.03 -28.70
CA GLY A 673 -6.07 -12.93 -28.41
C GLY A 673 -6.46 -14.19 -27.63
N ARG A 674 -7.69 -14.23 -27.09
CA ARG A 674 -8.17 -15.27 -26.14
C ARG A 674 -7.22 -15.42 -24.94
N VAL A 675 -6.59 -14.32 -24.54
CA VAL A 675 -5.76 -14.26 -23.34
C VAL A 675 -6.67 -14.22 -22.12
N ILE A 676 -6.25 -14.87 -21.04
CA ILE A 676 -7.02 -14.88 -19.81
C ILE A 676 -6.18 -14.23 -18.74
N PHE A 677 -6.56 -13.02 -18.33
CA PHE A 677 -5.89 -12.36 -17.21
C PHE A 677 -6.51 -12.81 -15.88
N SER A 678 -5.67 -13.05 -14.90
CA SER A 678 -6.06 -13.46 -13.56
C SER A 678 -5.09 -12.89 -12.53
N ASN A 679 -5.59 -12.61 -11.32
CA ASN A 679 -4.69 -12.35 -10.20
C ASN A 679 -3.81 -13.59 -9.91
N GLU A 680 -2.64 -13.36 -9.30
CA GLU A 680 -1.65 -14.39 -8.99
C GLU A 680 -2.27 -15.59 -8.25
N GLU A 681 -3.07 -15.32 -7.22
CA GLU A 681 -3.71 -16.33 -6.37
C GLU A 681 -4.67 -17.25 -7.14
N GLU A 682 -5.32 -16.74 -8.19
CA GLU A 682 -6.24 -17.50 -9.03
C GLU A 682 -5.59 -18.04 -10.31
N LEU A 683 -4.35 -17.68 -10.66
CA LEU A 683 -3.73 -18.02 -11.95
C LEU A 683 -3.83 -19.51 -12.29
N LEU A 684 -3.34 -20.35 -11.37
CA LEU A 684 -3.33 -21.80 -11.57
C LEU A 684 -4.74 -22.38 -11.60
N LYS A 685 -5.65 -21.84 -10.78
CA LYS A 685 -7.06 -22.24 -10.78
C LYS A 685 -7.69 -21.92 -12.14
N ARG A 686 -7.51 -20.72 -12.66
CA ARG A 686 -8.01 -20.31 -13.98
C ARG A 686 -7.42 -21.15 -15.09
N ALA A 687 -6.12 -21.41 -15.06
CA ALA A 687 -5.48 -22.30 -16.02
C ALA A 687 -6.08 -23.71 -16.01
N THR A 688 -6.36 -24.23 -14.82
CA THR A 688 -7.00 -25.53 -14.63
C THR A 688 -8.43 -25.53 -15.20
N ASP A 689 -9.21 -24.47 -14.94
CA ASP A 689 -10.58 -24.34 -15.46
C ASP A 689 -10.62 -24.26 -16.99
N VAL A 690 -9.67 -23.55 -17.60
CA VAL A 690 -9.49 -23.50 -19.06
C VAL A 690 -9.16 -24.87 -19.61
N CYS A 691 -8.21 -25.57 -18.99
CA CYS A 691 -7.82 -26.91 -19.42
C CYS A 691 -8.98 -27.91 -19.30
N ARG A 692 -9.84 -27.78 -18.29
CA ARG A 692 -11.08 -28.57 -18.16
C ARG A 692 -12.05 -28.28 -19.31
N GLY A 693 -12.23 -27.00 -19.66
CA GLY A 693 -13.11 -26.57 -20.76
C GLY A 693 -12.72 -27.08 -22.15
N ILE A 694 -11.43 -27.35 -22.39
CA ILE A 694 -10.92 -27.88 -23.67
C ILE A 694 -11.42 -29.32 -23.94
N GLY A 695 -11.86 -30.06 -22.92
CA GLY A 695 -12.42 -31.42 -23.09
C GLY A 695 -11.41 -32.57 -22.94
N GLY A 696 -10.41 -32.40 -22.06
CA GLY A 696 -9.37 -33.41 -21.81
C GLY A 696 -9.08 -33.72 -20.35
N TYR A 697 -9.88 -33.21 -19.41
CA TYR A 697 -9.69 -33.43 -17.97
C TYR A 697 -10.66 -34.52 -17.48
N LYS A 698 -10.30 -35.79 -17.65
CA LYS A 698 -11.04 -36.89 -17.00
C LYS A 698 -10.69 -36.89 -15.52
N GLN A 699 -11.52 -36.23 -14.72
CA GLN A 699 -11.43 -36.26 -13.26
C GLN A 699 -11.84 -37.66 -12.77
N ARG A 700 -10.89 -38.61 -12.71
CA ARG A 700 -11.08 -39.81 -11.88
C ARG A 700 -10.78 -39.41 -10.43
N THR A 701 -11.83 -39.04 -9.71
CA THR A 701 -11.80 -38.88 -8.26
C THR A 701 -11.57 -40.26 -7.64
N VAL A 702 -10.34 -40.53 -7.20
CA VAL A 702 -10.08 -41.55 -6.18
C VAL A 702 -9.81 -40.77 -4.89
N MET A 703 -10.75 -40.84 -3.95
CA MET A 703 -10.45 -40.49 -2.55
C MET A 703 -9.43 -41.52 -2.04
N LEU A 704 -8.25 -41.05 -1.67
CA LEU A 704 -7.40 -41.76 -0.72
C LEU A 704 -7.22 -40.85 0.50
N SER A 705 -7.66 -41.36 1.65
CA SER A 705 -7.57 -40.73 2.95
C SER A 705 -6.12 -40.56 3.40
N GLN A 706 -5.86 -39.48 4.12
CA GLN A 706 -4.61 -39.26 4.87
C GLN A 706 -4.33 -40.42 5.83
N GLN A 707 -3.37 -41.28 5.49
CA GLN A 707 -2.47 -41.95 6.42
C GLN A 707 -1.32 -42.57 5.61
N GLN A 708 -0.10 -42.47 6.14
CA GLN A 708 1.18 -43.00 5.63
C GLN A 708 1.92 -42.15 4.58
N ILE A 709 2.67 -41.13 5.03
CA ILE A 709 4.09 -40.98 4.68
C ILE A 709 4.81 -40.41 5.92
N SER A 710 5.30 -41.32 6.76
CA SER A 710 6.41 -41.09 7.68
C SER A 710 7.43 -42.19 7.40
N GLY A 711 8.68 -41.79 7.18
CA GLY A 711 9.82 -42.68 7.04
C GLY A 711 10.29 -42.81 5.59
N TYR A 712 11.34 -42.08 5.24
CA TYR A 712 12.55 -42.62 4.58
C TYR A 712 13.55 -41.48 4.38
N PHE A 713 14.29 -41.16 5.45
CA PHE A 713 15.62 -40.55 5.37
C PHE A 713 16.54 -41.40 6.25
N SER A 714 17.18 -42.39 5.64
CA SER A 714 18.41 -42.98 6.16
C SER A 714 19.02 -43.91 5.11
N GLN A 715 20.35 -43.89 5.05
CA GLN A 715 21.24 -44.78 4.29
C GLN A 715 21.60 -44.31 2.87
N ILE A 716 22.58 -43.40 2.85
CA ILE A 716 23.62 -43.35 1.83
C ILE A 716 24.72 -44.31 2.28
N GLU A 717 25.03 -45.33 1.49
CA GLU A 717 26.39 -45.83 1.30
C GLU A 717 26.57 -46.44 -0.10
N PRO A 718 27.81 -46.49 -0.62
CA PRO A 718 28.08 -46.51 -2.06
C PRO A 718 28.64 -47.86 -2.53
N SER A 719 28.22 -48.34 -3.71
CA SER A 719 28.99 -49.38 -4.41
C SER A 719 28.90 -49.30 -5.94
N LYS A 720 30.05 -48.92 -6.51
CA LYS A 720 30.73 -49.40 -7.71
C LYS A 720 29.98 -50.38 -8.63
N SER A 721 29.89 -50.04 -9.93
CA SER A 721 30.47 -50.80 -11.07
C SER A 721 30.01 -50.15 -12.40
N LYS A 722 30.94 -49.53 -13.14
CA LYS A 722 31.68 -50.02 -14.32
C LYS A 722 30.84 -50.24 -15.60
N VAL A 723 31.10 -49.34 -16.56
CA VAL A 723 31.41 -49.57 -17.98
C VAL A 723 30.33 -50.22 -18.86
N PHE A 724 29.82 -49.48 -19.84
CA PHE A 724 30.08 -49.75 -21.27
C PHE A 724 29.82 -48.50 -22.12
N VAL A 725 30.89 -47.97 -22.69
CA VAL A 725 30.84 -47.06 -23.84
C VAL A 725 30.78 -47.95 -25.07
N GLN A 726 29.74 -47.80 -25.88
CA GLN A 726 29.76 -48.28 -27.25
C GLN A 726 29.21 -47.20 -28.18
N LEU A 727 30.15 -46.52 -28.83
CA LEU A 727 29.95 -45.75 -30.04
C LEU A 727 29.44 -46.68 -31.14
N ARG A 728 28.46 -46.25 -31.95
CA ARG A 728 28.69 -45.92 -33.38
C ARG A 728 27.40 -45.48 -34.12
N PRO A 729 27.59 -44.82 -35.28
CA PRO A 729 26.71 -43.80 -35.86
C PRO A 729 25.90 -44.36 -37.04
N SER A 730 25.01 -43.53 -37.61
CA SER A 730 24.63 -43.45 -39.05
C SER A 730 23.43 -42.50 -39.18
N CYS A 731 23.53 -41.37 -39.90
CA CYS A 731 23.03 -41.17 -41.29
C CYS A 731 21.49 -41.07 -41.36
N LEU A 732 20.82 -40.23 -42.14
CA LEU A 732 21.15 -39.33 -43.25
C LEU A 732 19.89 -38.43 -43.49
N LEU A 733 20.09 -37.19 -43.94
CA LEU A 733 19.27 -36.38 -44.86
C LEU A 733 17.75 -36.65 -45.01
N CYS A 734 16.93 -35.66 -44.62
CA CYS A 734 16.16 -34.79 -45.52
C CYS A 734 15.80 -33.50 -44.78
#